data_AF-A0A6G1L5V5-F1
#
_entry.id   AF-A0A6G1L5V5-F1
#
_cell.length_a   1.000
_cell.length_b   1.000
_cell.length_c   1.000
_cell.angle_alpha   90.00
_cell.angle_beta   90.00
_cell.angle_gamma   90.00
#
_symmetry.space_group_name_H-M   'P 1'
#
loop_
_entity.id
_entity.type
_entity.pdbx_description
1 polymer ?
#
loop_
_entity_poly.entity_id
_entity_poly.type
_entity_poly.pdbx_seq_one_letter_code
_entity_poly.pdbx_strand_id
1 'polypeptide(L)'
;MPGQLGQTRRSETVEQEQYEQEIHDQQQWHVGKGSDHSHSTEDLDRDFNKMGVSDHKPEKHGMKDKIKGMLKDAFPEAIQDTKIMLGITALETRVKKEMQDPAIFPEVEKVATVRRGLGLCPEEKAFLANRKVRARDNFAKYLGLKPEDVNPEDVPTVSFGGSGGGFRAMIGCLGYCRQMQHAGLWDCLTYVSGVSGSCWSLAAYYTFGDANFDKVIDHCKKRFSPYHPLSGEAIRTILSAPGGARTTLGPLIQKSKSGLQTVAMDLYAVFTTGWIFFQYDPSTDPGGHADQELAGYQKSWHRWSSAAKYTDTGAEPLPIMTAIRHERPWKDWKDKEQPFESDDPSSGDLANAQEAWFQWYEMTPYEVGCDEIEAWVPTWGFGRPFDRGESTMQLPEQSLALLLGLCTSAPAGPLTSYISTIARNLPSGFLGSGIHKMASRVSKFWGKQGTEEFQEHHPLHACNEHNFMFHYSTPKRGQGRPPGLENSPRIHLIDSGMDNNCPTYVLLHPSRDADVIINMDASSDVQKDTFQERVDQIGSRRGLKFVKRNPELKPQGDEKDPHRFDGLYAQLYDGTPCDPPETVVDSYGRRVKTPPAPLHKRACTMIYMPLLPNAKAVKDFDPSTAKFSGSYNLVWTAEQVEMLVRVCVQNFEDGQGAIKEALHDAWMRKKEAREGRGRCGANAASGDGAVATVGNGSVGSTTGPASSDESSNRMAAGSASDVGAGEPGDVTFWAGSSEATAVRALGEAKVDGLDSQEPDLPLEKRT
;
A
#
# COMPACT_ATOMS: atom_id res chain seq x y z
N MET A 1 31.65 46.59 9.41
CA MET A 1 32.55 45.41 9.44
C MET A 1 31.78 44.25 10.05
N PRO A 2 31.40 43.24 9.26
CA PRO A 2 30.57 42.12 9.69
C PRO A 2 31.36 41.13 10.56
N GLY A 3 30.72 40.63 11.62
CA GLY A 3 31.22 39.58 12.49
C GLY A 3 31.09 38.21 11.83
N GLN A 4 32.14 37.40 11.94
CA GLN A 4 32.22 36.06 11.39
C GLN A 4 31.18 35.13 12.04
N LEU A 5 30.23 34.71 11.21
CA LEU A 5 29.34 33.58 11.43
C LEU A 5 30.15 32.33 11.81
N GLY A 6 29.77 31.72 12.93
CA GLY A 6 30.22 30.40 13.31
C GLY A 6 29.85 29.39 12.24
N GLN A 7 30.83 28.60 11.81
CA GLN A 7 30.67 27.48 10.91
C GLN A 7 29.59 26.52 11.43
N THR A 8 28.40 26.57 10.85
CA THR A 8 27.51 25.41 10.76
C THR A 8 28.24 24.37 9.92
N ARG A 9 28.71 23.30 10.57
CA ARG A 9 29.30 22.15 9.86
C ARG A 9 28.23 21.53 8.97
N ARG A 10 28.60 21.44 7.69
CA ARG A 10 27.85 20.95 6.53
C ARG A 10 27.85 19.41 6.47
N SER A 11 26.93 18.90 5.65
CA SER A 11 26.83 17.55 5.12
C SER A 11 28.17 16.85 4.87
N GLU A 12 28.20 15.53 5.04
CA GLU A 12 29.40 14.75 5.32
C GLU A 12 30.20 14.32 4.07
N THR A 13 29.67 14.56 2.86
CA THR A 13 30.40 14.38 1.59
C THR A 13 30.24 15.57 0.64
N VAL A 14 31.19 15.75 -0.28
CA VAL A 14 31.14 16.78 -1.33
C VAL A 14 29.93 16.57 -2.23
N GLU A 15 29.57 15.30 -2.48
CA GLU A 15 28.40 14.90 -3.24
C GLU A 15 27.08 15.28 -2.55
N GLN A 16 27.01 15.13 -1.21
CA GLN A 16 25.86 15.58 -0.42
C GLN A 16 25.75 17.11 -0.43
N GLU A 17 26.85 17.85 -0.24
CA GLU A 17 26.86 19.32 -0.31
C GLU A 17 26.39 19.83 -1.68
N GLN A 18 26.89 19.22 -2.76
CA GLN A 18 26.49 19.58 -4.13
C GLN A 18 25.01 19.28 -4.37
N TYR A 19 24.51 18.17 -3.85
CA TYR A 19 23.11 17.81 -4.00
C TYR A 19 22.16 18.70 -3.19
N GLU A 20 22.49 19.01 -1.94
CA GLU A 20 21.74 19.97 -1.12
C GLU A 20 21.70 21.34 -1.79
N GLN A 21 22.83 21.78 -2.36
CA GLN A 21 22.92 23.02 -3.13
C GLN A 21 22.12 22.93 -4.44
N GLU A 22 22.16 21.82 -5.17
CA GLU A 22 21.35 21.61 -6.40
C GLU A 22 19.84 21.70 -6.09
N ILE A 23 19.38 21.09 -5.00
CA ILE A 23 17.98 21.19 -4.55
C ILE A 23 17.63 22.62 -4.16
N HIS A 24 18.49 23.26 -3.37
CA HIS A 24 18.29 24.64 -2.93
C HIS A 24 18.29 25.62 -4.11
N ASP A 25 19.15 25.44 -5.11
CA ASP A 25 19.21 26.27 -6.30
C ASP A 25 17.99 26.05 -7.21
N GLN A 26 17.51 24.80 -7.34
CA GLN A 26 16.25 24.48 -8.03
C GLN A 26 15.04 25.11 -7.31
N GLN A 27 15.07 25.17 -5.98
CA GLN A 27 14.06 25.83 -5.15
C GLN A 27 14.09 27.36 -5.31
N GLN A 28 15.27 27.98 -5.34
CA GLN A 28 15.42 29.44 -5.43
C GLN A 28 15.23 30.01 -6.85
N TRP A 29 15.59 29.27 -7.90
CA TRP A 29 15.45 29.72 -9.29
C TRP A 29 14.01 30.09 -9.69
N HIS A 30 13.02 29.52 -9.00
CA HIS A 30 11.60 29.68 -9.36
C HIS A 30 10.84 30.74 -8.56
N VAL A 31 11.45 31.36 -7.54
CA VAL A 31 10.83 32.48 -6.78
C VAL A 31 11.01 33.83 -7.51
N GLY A 32 11.90 33.90 -8.52
CA GLY A 32 12.39 35.17 -9.09
C GLY A 32 11.76 35.70 -10.39
N LYS A 33 10.74 35.05 -10.99
CA LYS A 33 10.12 35.58 -12.23
C LYS A 33 8.59 35.48 -12.20
N GLY A 34 7.94 36.56 -11.78
CA GLY A 34 6.56 36.84 -12.19
C GLY A 34 6.54 37.14 -13.69
N SER A 35 5.83 36.32 -14.46
CA SER A 35 5.52 36.63 -15.87
C SER A 35 4.04 36.96 -15.99
N ASP A 36 3.74 38.25 -16.09
CA ASP A 36 2.53 38.77 -16.70
C ASP A 36 2.40 38.18 -18.10
N HIS A 37 1.37 37.37 -18.36
CA HIS A 37 0.72 37.19 -19.67
C HIS A 37 -0.59 36.42 -19.47
N SER A 38 -1.70 37.16 -19.45
CA SER A 38 -3.06 36.63 -19.38
C SER A 38 -3.49 36.10 -20.77
N HIS A 39 -3.35 34.80 -20.99
CA HIS A 39 -4.11 34.09 -22.02
C HIS A 39 -5.19 33.24 -21.33
N SER A 40 -6.43 33.33 -21.84
CA SER A 40 -7.59 32.65 -21.29
C SER A 40 -7.45 31.13 -21.43
N THR A 41 -7.94 30.38 -20.45
CA THR A 41 -7.91 28.90 -20.40
C THR A 41 -8.69 28.24 -21.53
N GLU A 42 -9.68 28.94 -22.12
CA GLU A 42 -10.56 28.43 -23.17
C GLU A 42 -9.85 28.24 -24.53
N ASP A 43 -8.83 29.05 -24.83
CA ASP A 43 -8.09 28.97 -26.09
C ASP A 43 -7.15 27.74 -26.17
N LEU A 44 -6.69 27.24 -25.02
CA LEU A 44 -5.73 26.13 -24.92
C LEU A 44 -6.40 24.75 -25.05
N ASP A 45 -7.63 24.60 -24.53
CA ASP A 45 -8.41 23.36 -24.70
C ASP A 45 -8.83 23.16 -26.16
N ARG A 46 -9.03 24.25 -26.90
CA ARG A 46 -9.32 24.22 -28.34
C ARG A 46 -8.14 23.73 -29.18
N ASP A 47 -6.90 24.00 -28.76
CA ASP A 47 -5.70 23.54 -29.47
C ASP A 47 -5.31 22.10 -29.12
N PHE A 48 -5.70 21.60 -27.94
CA PHE A 48 -5.64 20.16 -27.61
C PHE A 48 -6.71 19.33 -28.33
N ASN A 49 -7.96 19.80 -28.41
CA ASN A 49 -9.03 19.07 -29.11
C ASN A 49 -8.80 18.95 -30.64
N LYS A 50 -8.00 19.83 -31.24
CA LYS A 50 -7.57 19.72 -32.66
C LYS A 50 -6.55 18.61 -32.91
N MET A 51 -6.07 17.92 -31.87
CA MET A 51 -5.17 16.76 -31.99
C MET A 51 -5.93 15.44 -32.23
N GLY A 52 -7.27 15.45 -32.16
CA GLY A 52 -8.10 14.35 -32.65
C GLY A 52 -8.03 14.27 -34.17
N VAL A 53 -7.65 13.10 -34.70
CA VAL A 53 -7.51 12.86 -36.15
C VAL A 53 -8.85 13.12 -36.84
N SER A 54 -8.95 14.25 -37.53
CA SER A 54 -9.97 14.49 -38.54
C SER A 54 -9.35 15.21 -39.74
N ASP A 55 -9.55 14.62 -40.92
CA ASP A 55 -9.07 15.13 -42.19
C ASP A 55 -9.91 16.33 -42.66
N HIS A 56 -9.39 17.54 -42.47
CA HIS A 56 -9.89 18.71 -43.18
C HIS A 56 -8.77 19.48 -43.90
N LYS A 57 -8.97 19.68 -45.21
CA LYS A 57 -8.08 20.40 -46.12
C LYS A 57 -8.02 21.89 -45.76
N PRO A 58 -6.83 22.52 -45.69
CA PRO A 58 -6.73 23.95 -45.49
C PRO A 58 -6.68 24.72 -46.83
N GLU A 59 -7.35 25.88 -46.87
CA GLU A 59 -7.19 26.90 -47.90
C GLU A 59 -5.89 27.70 -47.72
N LYS A 60 -5.38 28.26 -48.82
CA LYS A 60 -4.06 28.90 -48.96
C LYS A 60 -4.06 30.38 -48.57
N HIS A 61 -2.99 30.86 -47.93
CA HIS A 61 -2.14 31.94 -48.49
C HIS A 61 -0.97 32.33 -47.56
N GLY A 62 0.25 32.35 -48.12
CA GLY A 62 1.38 33.12 -47.58
C GLY A 62 2.74 32.56 -47.96
N MET A 63 3.72 33.43 -48.24
CA MET A 63 5.11 33.04 -48.61
C MET A 63 5.82 32.19 -47.54
N LYS A 64 5.30 32.17 -46.29
CA LYS A 64 5.70 31.24 -45.22
C LYS A 64 5.32 29.77 -45.51
N ASP A 65 4.27 29.52 -46.27
CA ASP A 65 3.81 28.16 -46.62
C ASP A 65 4.68 27.46 -47.66
N LYS A 66 5.47 28.20 -48.45
CA LYS A 66 6.46 27.60 -49.37
C LYS A 66 7.65 27.00 -48.62
N ILE A 67 8.12 27.69 -47.57
CA ILE A 67 9.20 27.20 -46.70
C ILE A 67 8.67 26.04 -45.82
N LYS A 68 7.43 26.15 -45.33
CA LYS A 68 6.75 25.09 -44.58
C LYS A 68 6.43 23.87 -45.45
N GLY A 69 6.10 24.08 -46.72
CA GLY A 69 5.86 23.02 -47.72
C GLY A 69 7.13 22.23 -48.07
N MET A 70 8.28 22.90 -48.21
CA MET A 70 9.56 22.20 -48.42
C MET A 70 9.98 21.33 -47.21
N LEU A 71 9.69 21.78 -45.98
CA LEU A 71 9.89 20.96 -44.77
C LEU A 71 8.87 19.80 -44.67
N LYS A 72 7.64 20.01 -45.15
CA LYS A 72 6.55 19.03 -45.15
C LYS A 72 6.79 17.86 -46.10
N ASP A 73 7.43 18.13 -47.23
CA ASP A 73 7.78 17.10 -48.22
C ASP A 73 9.10 16.38 -47.91
N ALA A 74 9.96 16.98 -47.07
CA ALA A 74 11.26 16.40 -46.73
C ALA A 74 11.24 15.49 -45.49
N PHE A 75 10.40 15.77 -44.47
CA PHE A 75 10.34 15.00 -43.23
C PHE A 75 8.95 15.07 -42.56
N PRO A 76 8.01 14.18 -42.93
CA PRO A 76 6.66 14.11 -42.32
C PRO A 76 6.70 13.89 -40.79
N GLU A 77 7.67 13.10 -40.33
CA GLU A 77 7.91 12.78 -38.91
C GLU A 77 8.23 14.04 -38.08
N ALA A 78 9.00 14.98 -38.63
CA ALA A 78 9.41 16.20 -37.92
C ALA A 78 8.25 17.16 -37.60
N ILE A 79 7.17 17.17 -38.41
CA ILE A 79 5.99 18.01 -38.17
C ILE A 79 5.10 17.41 -37.08
N GLN A 80 4.98 16.08 -37.05
CA GLN A 80 4.25 15.36 -36.01
C GLN A 80 4.96 15.52 -34.66
N ASP A 81 6.30 15.37 -34.64
CA ASP A 81 7.15 15.62 -33.47
C ASP A 81 7.02 17.06 -32.93
N THR A 82 6.95 18.06 -33.81
CA THR A 82 6.82 19.47 -33.40
C THR A 82 5.47 19.77 -32.74
N LYS A 83 4.36 19.24 -33.28
CA LYS A 83 3.02 19.43 -32.70
C LYS A 83 2.89 18.75 -31.34
N ILE A 84 3.46 17.56 -31.24
CA ILE A 84 3.50 16.76 -30.04
C ILE A 84 4.34 17.46 -28.94
N MET A 85 5.51 18.01 -29.28
CA MET A 85 6.36 18.79 -28.38
C MET A 85 5.69 20.08 -27.87
N LEU A 86 4.95 20.77 -28.75
CA LEU A 86 4.15 21.93 -28.36
C LEU A 86 3.05 21.57 -27.36
N GLY A 87 2.39 20.43 -27.54
CA GLY A 87 1.38 19.91 -26.61
C GLY A 87 1.96 19.64 -25.22
N ILE A 88 3.13 19.03 -25.11
CA ILE A 88 3.79 18.78 -23.81
C ILE A 88 4.23 20.07 -23.14
N THR A 89 4.82 20.99 -23.91
CA THR A 89 5.27 22.26 -23.35
C THR A 89 4.08 23.04 -22.77
N ALA A 90 2.93 23.00 -23.47
CA ALA A 90 1.69 23.57 -22.98
C ALA A 90 1.20 22.85 -21.71
N LEU A 91 1.23 21.51 -21.69
CA LEU A 91 0.87 20.71 -20.52
C LEU A 91 1.71 21.05 -19.29
N GLU A 92 3.03 21.08 -19.45
CA GLU A 92 3.96 21.46 -18.38
C GLU A 92 3.71 22.87 -17.89
N THR A 93 3.47 23.82 -18.80
CA THR A 93 3.21 25.22 -18.43
C THR A 93 1.91 25.33 -17.63
N ARG A 94 0.87 24.62 -18.07
CA ARG A 94 -0.43 24.55 -17.39
C ARG A 94 -0.28 23.96 -15.98
N VAL A 95 0.31 22.78 -15.86
CA VAL A 95 0.50 22.10 -14.57
C VAL A 95 1.33 22.97 -13.62
N LYS A 96 2.41 23.60 -14.09
CA LYS A 96 3.22 24.52 -13.26
C LYS A 96 2.41 25.70 -12.71
N LYS A 97 1.50 26.26 -13.53
CA LYS A 97 0.63 27.36 -13.10
C LYS A 97 -0.40 26.89 -12.07
N GLU A 98 -1.08 25.78 -12.35
CA GLU A 98 -2.12 25.23 -11.46
C GLU A 98 -1.56 24.78 -10.11
N MET A 99 -0.33 24.25 -10.08
CA MET A 99 0.33 23.81 -8.84
C MET A 99 0.56 24.94 -7.84
N GLN A 100 0.50 26.20 -8.27
CA GLN A 100 0.66 27.37 -7.42
C GLN A 100 -0.68 28.04 -7.10
N ASP A 101 -1.80 27.49 -7.60
CA ASP A 101 -3.12 28.09 -7.45
C ASP A 101 -3.80 27.60 -6.16
N PRO A 102 -3.93 28.46 -5.11
CA PRO A 102 -4.55 28.08 -3.86
C PRO A 102 -6.07 27.85 -3.98
N ALA A 103 -6.72 28.31 -5.05
CA ALA A 103 -8.12 28.01 -5.30
C ALA A 103 -8.32 26.54 -5.70
N ILE A 104 -7.31 25.92 -6.31
CA ILE A 104 -7.31 24.50 -6.70
C ILE A 104 -6.71 23.64 -5.58
N PHE A 105 -5.56 24.07 -5.04
CA PHE A 105 -4.79 23.35 -4.04
C PHE A 105 -4.56 24.24 -2.80
N PRO A 106 -5.56 24.41 -1.92
CA PRO A 106 -5.44 25.30 -0.75
C PRO A 106 -4.30 24.92 0.21
N GLU A 107 -3.84 23.67 0.18
CA GLU A 107 -2.70 23.19 0.96
C GLU A 107 -1.36 23.84 0.56
N VAL A 108 -1.25 24.48 -0.61
CA VAL A 108 0.01 25.13 -1.04
C VAL A 108 0.36 26.34 -0.18
N GLU A 109 -0.62 26.93 0.52
CA GLU A 109 -0.37 28.04 1.46
C GLU A 109 0.10 27.56 2.84
N LYS A 110 0.17 26.24 3.05
CA LYS A 110 0.48 25.62 4.35
C LYS A 110 1.88 25.01 4.35
N VAL A 111 2.54 25.11 5.49
CA VAL A 111 3.76 24.35 5.82
C VAL A 111 3.33 23.06 6.52
N ALA A 112 3.75 21.91 5.99
CA ALA A 112 3.52 20.63 6.64
C ALA A 112 4.57 20.42 7.72
N THR A 113 4.14 19.93 8.89
CA THR A 113 5.01 19.68 10.04
C THR A 113 4.92 18.23 10.47
N VAL A 114 6.05 17.61 10.80
CA VAL A 114 6.10 16.24 11.30
C VAL A 114 5.55 16.19 12.72
N ARG A 115 4.56 15.33 12.94
CA ARG A 115 4.00 14.99 14.24
C ARG A 115 4.74 13.78 14.81
N ARG A 116 5.17 13.86 16.08
CA ARG A 116 5.79 12.75 16.80
C ARG A 116 4.81 12.05 17.75
N GLY A 117 5.09 10.78 18.03
CA GLY A 117 4.43 9.96 19.04
C GLY A 117 3.39 8.99 18.49
N LEU A 118 3.10 7.95 19.27
CA LEU A 118 2.16 6.88 18.96
C LEU A 118 0.67 7.26 19.06
N GLY A 119 0.35 8.42 19.63
CA GLY A 119 -1.03 8.86 19.75
C GLY A 119 -1.66 9.12 18.38
N LEU A 120 -2.97 8.91 18.24
CA LEU A 120 -3.71 9.23 17.02
C LEU A 120 -3.78 10.75 16.80
N CYS A 121 -3.78 11.19 15.53
CA CYS A 121 -4.01 12.58 15.17
C CYS A 121 -5.39 13.10 15.66
N PRO A 122 -5.56 14.43 15.82
CA PRO A 122 -6.84 15.03 16.19
C PRO A 122 -8.00 14.60 15.29
N GLU A 123 -7.76 14.49 13.99
CA GLU A 123 -8.75 14.12 12.96
C GLU A 123 -9.23 12.68 13.15
N GLU A 124 -8.33 11.72 13.38
CA GLU A 124 -8.70 10.33 13.65
C GLU A 124 -9.45 10.20 14.99
N LYS A 125 -9.09 10.98 16.01
CA LYS A 125 -9.84 11.02 17.29
C LYS A 125 -11.26 11.56 17.10
N ALA A 126 -11.43 12.61 16.30
CA ALA A 126 -12.74 13.16 15.98
C ALA A 126 -13.58 12.15 15.18
N PHE A 127 -12.98 11.48 14.20
CA PHE A 127 -13.58 10.37 13.46
C PHE A 127 -14.09 9.29 14.41
N LEU A 128 -13.25 8.81 15.34
CA LEU A 128 -13.62 7.75 16.28
C LEU A 128 -14.83 8.14 17.16
N ALA A 129 -14.88 9.39 17.63
CA ALA A 129 -16.01 9.89 18.40
C ALA A 129 -17.32 9.82 17.59
N ASN A 130 -17.29 10.24 16.33
CA ASN A 130 -18.45 10.21 15.43
C ASN A 130 -18.83 8.79 15.02
N ARG A 131 -17.84 7.96 14.66
CA ARG A 131 -18.04 6.58 14.18
C ARG A 131 -18.61 5.70 15.28
N LYS A 132 -18.16 5.83 16.52
CA LYS A 132 -18.61 5.00 17.64
C LYS A 132 -20.12 5.07 17.87
N VAL A 133 -20.71 6.25 17.73
CA VAL A 133 -22.17 6.44 17.87
C VAL A 133 -22.90 5.74 16.73
N ARG A 134 -22.45 5.92 15.48
CA ARG A 134 -23.05 5.28 14.30
C ARG A 134 -22.91 3.76 14.33
N ALA A 135 -21.74 3.26 14.71
CA ALA A 135 -21.44 1.85 14.76
C ALA A 135 -22.33 1.12 15.79
N ARG A 136 -22.71 1.78 16.90
CA ARG A 136 -23.55 1.18 17.95
C ARG A 136 -24.88 0.65 17.43
N ASP A 137 -25.63 1.47 16.70
CA ASP A 137 -26.97 1.09 16.23
C ASP A 137 -26.89 0.03 15.13
N ASN A 138 -25.91 0.16 14.23
CA ASN A 138 -25.66 -0.82 13.19
C ASN A 138 -25.17 -2.16 13.74
N PHE A 139 -24.33 -2.13 14.79
CA PHE A 139 -23.89 -3.32 15.50
C PHE A 139 -25.06 -4.07 16.13
N ALA A 140 -25.96 -3.36 16.83
CA ALA A 140 -27.16 -3.95 17.39
C ALA A 140 -28.02 -4.61 16.31
N LYS A 141 -28.28 -3.89 15.21
CA LYS A 141 -29.04 -4.41 14.07
C LYS A 141 -28.39 -5.64 13.43
N TYR A 142 -27.08 -5.61 13.20
CA TYR A 142 -26.34 -6.69 12.55
C TYR A 142 -26.37 -8.01 13.34
N LEU A 143 -26.24 -7.91 14.67
CA LEU A 143 -26.32 -9.05 15.58
C LEU A 143 -27.74 -9.44 15.99
N GLY A 144 -28.77 -8.67 15.59
CA GLY A 144 -30.15 -8.92 16.00
C GLY A 144 -30.41 -8.61 17.48
N LEU A 145 -29.62 -7.72 18.07
CA LEU A 145 -29.78 -7.22 19.43
C LEU A 145 -30.73 -6.02 19.45
N LYS A 146 -31.38 -5.80 20.60
CA LYS A 146 -32.15 -4.57 20.81
C LYS A 146 -31.18 -3.41 21.03
N PRO A 147 -31.35 -2.27 20.34
CA PRO A 147 -30.46 -1.12 20.53
C PRO A 147 -30.31 -0.73 22.00
N GLU A 148 -31.39 -0.64 22.76
CA GLU A 148 -31.40 -0.30 24.19
C GLU A 148 -30.49 -1.16 25.08
N ASP A 149 -30.20 -2.40 24.69
CA ASP A 149 -29.33 -3.33 25.43
C ASP A 149 -27.83 -3.12 25.11
N VAL A 150 -27.51 -2.30 24.11
CA VAL A 150 -26.14 -2.03 23.65
C VAL A 150 -25.68 -0.67 24.14
N ASN A 151 -24.71 -0.66 25.07
CA ASN A 151 -24.01 0.55 25.46
C ASN A 151 -22.93 0.89 24.39
N PRO A 152 -22.77 2.16 23.97
CA PRO A 152 -21.71 2.56 23.04
C PRO A 152 -20.29 2.16 23.47
N GLU A 153 -20.00 2.08 24.79
CA GLU A 153 -18.70 1.63 25.29
C GLU A 153 -18.43 0.15 25.07
N ASP A 154 -19.49 -0.66 24.96
CA ASP A 154 -19.40 -2.11 24.79
C ASP A 154 -19.17 -2.49 23.32
N VAL A 155 -19.40 -1.55 22.38
CA VAL A 155 -19.22 -1.79 20.94
C VAL A 155 -17.73 -2.05 20.65
N PRO A 156 -17.38 -3.22 20.07
CA PRO A 156 -16.00 -3.54 19.75
C PRO A 156 -15.47 -2.65 18.62
N THR A 157 -14.19 -2.32 18.68
CA THR A 157 -13.49 -1.75 17.52
C THR A 157 -13.23 -2.90 16.55
N VAL A 158 -13.95 -2.90 15.43
CA VAL A 158 -13.85 -3.94 14.40
C VAL A 158 -13.05 -3.41 13.22
N SER A 159 -12.07 -4.17 12.74
CA SER A 159 -11.27 -3.80 11.58
C SER A 159 -11.37 -4.85 10.48
N PHE A 160 -11.29 -4.42 9.22
CA PHE A 160 -11.21 -5.30 8.06
C PHE A 160 -9.91 -5.04 7.28
N GLY A 161 -9.26 -6.10 6.83
CA GLY A 161 -8.03 -6.08 6.06
C GLY A 161 -8.18 -6.90 4.78
N GLY A 162 -7.94 -6.30 3.62
CA GLY A 162 -7.86 -7.00 2.35
C GLY A 162 -6.42 -7.26 1.92
N SER A 163 -6.12 -8.48 1.48
CA SER A 163 -4.77 -8.87 1.06
C SER A 163 -4.34 -8.29 -0.29
N GLY A 164 -3.07 -8.51 -0.66
CA GLY A 164 -2.59 -8.28 -2.02
C GLY A 164 -2.90 -9.40 -3.01
N GLY A 165 -2.62 -9.16 -4.31
CA GLY A 165 -2.88 -10.13 -5.40
C GLY A 165 -3.44 -9.55 -6.69
N GLY A 166 -3.05 -8.33 -7.08
CA GLY A 166 -3.48 -7.69 -8.34
C GLY A 166 -5.00 -7.53 -8.46
N PHE A 167 -5.54 -7.72 -9.68
CA PHE A 167 -6.98 -7.59 -9.92
C PHE A 167 -7.83 -8.66 -9.21
N ARG A 168 -7.29 -9.86 -8.94
CA ARG A 168 -7.98 -10.87 -8.13
C ARG A 168 -8.28 -10.33 -6.74
N ALA A 169 -7.27 -9.79 -6.06
CA ALA A 169 -7.44 -9.18 -4.75
C ALA A 169 -8.32 -7.93 -4.81
N MET A 170 -8.17 -7.10 -5.83
CA MET A 170 -8.99 -5.91 -6.00
C MET A 170 -10.48 -6.26 -6.11
N ILE A 171 -10.84 -7.14 -7.04
CA ILE A 171 -12.23 -7.58 -7.25
C ILE A 171 -12.74 -8.37 -6.05
N GLY A 172 -11.90 -9.22 -5.45
CA GLY A 172 -12.24 -9.99 -4.26
C GLY A 172 -12.61 -9.08 -3.08
N CYS A 173 -11.77 -8.08 -2.79
CA CYS A 173 -12.04 -7.07 -1.77
C CYS A 173 -13.34 -6.32 -2.05
N LEU A 174 -13.60 -5.91 -3.29
CA LEU A 174 -14.86 -5.25 -3.66
C LEU A 174 -16.08 -6.17 -3.44
N GLY A 175 -15.97 -7.45 -3.83
CA GLY A 175 -17.05 -8.43 -3.67
C GLY A 175 -17.40 -8.71 -2.22
N TYR A 176 -16.39 -8.94 -1.36
CA TYR A 176 -16.60 -9.11 0.07
C TYR A 176 -17.18 -7.84 0.71
N CYS A 177 -16.59 -6.66 0.44
CA CYS A 177 -17.05 -5.41 1.05
C CYS A 177 -18.46 -5.02 0.60
N ARG A 178 -18.82 -5.27 -0.67
CA ARG A 178 -20.19 -5.13 -1.16
C ARG A 178 -21.17 -5.95 -0.33
N GLN A 179 -20.85 -7.23 -0.11
CA GLN A 179 -21.73 -8.10 0.69
C GLN A 179 -21.75 -7.69 2.16
N MET A 180 -20.63 -7.23 2.72
CA MET A 180 -20.61 -6.64 4.07
C MET A 180 -21.52 -5.42 4.18
N GLN A 181 -21.60 -4.58 3.14
CA GLN A 181 -22.49 -3.42 3.09
C GLN A 181 -23.95 -3.87 3.05
N HIS A 182 -24.31 -4.82 2.18
CA HIS A 182 -25.67 -5.37 2.10
C HIS A 182 -26.12 -6.06 3.39
N ALA A 183 -25.21 -6.80 4.03
CA ALA A 183 -25.48 -7.51 5.26
C ALA A 183 -25.52 -6.60 6.50
N GLY A 184 -25.02 -5.36 6.41
CA GLY A 184 -24.91 -4.39 7.52
C GLY A 184 -23.64 -4.51 8.36
N LEU A 185 -22.68 -5.36 7.98
CA LEU A 185 -21.39 -5.47 8.68
C LEU A 185 -20.51 -4.24 8.41
N TRP A 186 -20.55 -3.68 7.21
CA TRP A 186 -19.70 -2.55 6.82
C TRP A 186 -19.86 -1.35 7.76
N ASP A 187 -21.10 -1.05 8.17
CA ASP A 187 -21.43 0.02 9.11
C ASP A 187 -20.97 -0.25 10.56
N CYS A 188 -20.60 -1.50 10.87
CA CYS A 188 -20.03 -1.88 12.15
C CYS A 188 -18.50 -1.71 12.18
N LEU A 189 -17.83 -1.65 11.02
CA LEU A 189 -16.37 -1.53 10.93
C LEU A 189 -15.92 -0.14 11.38
N THR A 190 -14.80 -0.07 12.08
CA THR A 190 -14.13 1.19 12.44
C THR A 190 -13.01 1.49 11.44
N TYR A 191 -12.20 0.49 11.11
CA TYR A 191 -11.07 0.63 10.20
C TYR A 191 -11.17 -0.36 9.04
N VAL A 192 -10.74 0.08 7.86
CA VAL A 192 -10.53 -0.79 6.70
C VAL A 192 -9.13 -0.57 6.16
N SER A 193 -8.41 -1.64 5.86
CA SER A 193 -7.04 -1.55 5.36
C SER A 193 -6.85 -2.44 4.14
N GLY A 194 -5.98 -2.02 3.22
CA GLY A 194 -5.63 -2.81 2.04
C GLY A 194 -4.13 -3.01 1.92
N VAL A 195 -3.73 -4.17 1.39
CA VAL A 195 -2.40 -4.46 0.85
C VAL A 195 -2.50 -4.53 -0.68
N SER A 196 -1.52 -3.97 -1.40
CA SER A 196 -1.41 -4.10 -2.86
C SER A 196 -2.75 -3.83 -3.59
N GLY A 197 -3.25 -4.79 -4.38
CA GLY A 197 -4.52 -4.68 -5.12
C GLY A 197 -5.75 -4.29 -4.29
N SER A 198 -5.81 -4.62 -3.00
CA SER A 198 -6.90 -4.15 -2.13
C SER A 198 -6.83 -2.64 -1.85
N CYS A 199 -5.65 -2.02 -1.95
CA CYS A 199 -5.53 -0.56 -1.92
C CYS A 199 -6.26 0.08 -3.11
N TRP A 200 -6.22 -0.52 -4.30
CA TRP A 200 -7.00 -0.02 -5.45
C TRP A 200 -8.51 -0.09 -5.18
N SER A 201 -8.99 -1.14 -4.50
CA SER A 201 -10.41 -1.27 -4.14
C SER A 201 -10.87 -0.15 -3.22
N LEU A 202 -10.14 0.09 -2.13
CA LEU A 202 -10.46 1.14 -1.17
C LEU A 202 -10.33 2.51 -1.82
N ALA A 203 -9.23 2.76 -2.55
CA ALA A 203 -9.03 4.03 -3.24
C ALA A 203 -10.15 4.31 -4.26
N ALA A 204 -10.57 3.32 -5.05
CA ALA A 204 -11.68 3.46 -5.97
C ALA A 204 -13.00 3.78 -5.25
N TYR A 205 -13.32 3.02 -4.19
CA TYR A 205 -14.53 3.22 -3.38
C TYR A 205 -14.63 4.63 -2.78
N TYR A 206 -13.56 5.12 -2.16
CA TYR A 206 -13.49 6.43 -1.51
C TYR A 206 -13.26 7.60 -2.48
N THR A 207 -13.11 7.34 -3.78
CA THR A 207 -12.97 8.40 -4.79
C THR A 207 -14.13 8.36 -5.77
N PHE A 208 -13.94 7.77 -6.95
CA PHE A 208 -14.95 7.76 -7.99
C PHE A 208 -16.11 6.80 -7.72
N GLY A 209 -15.92 5.83 -6.83
CA GLY A 209 -16.96 4.93 -6.37
C GLY A 209 -18.04 5.64 -5.55
N ASP A 210 -17.75 6.84 -5.03
CA ASP A 210 -18.64 7.62 -4.19
C ASP A 210 -19.32 6.81 -3.06
N ALA A 211 -18.51 6.02 -2.34
CA ALA A 211 -18.96 5.10 -1.29
C ALA A 211 -19.97 4.03 -1.76
N ASN A 212 -19.93 3.65 -3.04
CA ASN A 212 -20.78 2.63 -3.65
C ASN A 212 -19.95 1.52 -4.31
N PHE A 213 -20.01 0.30 -3.76
CA PHE A 213 -19.28 -0.85 -4.30
C PHE A 213 -19.81 -1.33 -5.66
N ASP A 214 -21.12 -1.30 -5.89
CA ASP A 214 -21.72 -1.68 -7.18
C ASP A 214 -21.19 -0.79 -8.31
N LYS A 215 -21.08 0.52 -8.06
CA LYS A 215 -20.51 1.48 -9.03
C LYS A 215 -19.08 1.11 -9.42
N VAL A 216 -18.24 0.73 -8.45
CA VAL A 216 -16.86 0.33 -8.72
C VAL A 216 -16.79 -1.03 -9.43
N ILE A 217 -17.61 -2.00 -9.02
CA ILE A 217 -17.65 -3.32 -9.66
C ILE A 217 -18.11 -3.22 -11.12
N ASP A 218 -19.14 -2.41 -11.40
CA ASP A 218 -19.62 -2.17 -12.76
C ASP A 218 -18.58 -1.45 -13.61
N HIS A 219 -17.81 -0.56 -13.01
CA HIS A 219 -16.65 0.04 -13.64
C HIS A 219 -15.58 -1.00 -14.00
N CYS A 220 -15.23 -1.90 -13.07
CA CYS A 220 -14.29 -3.01 -13.34
C CYS A 220 -14.74 -3.87 -14.54
N LYS A 221 -16.03 -4.23 -14.60
CA LYS A 221 -16.61 -5.02 -15.71
C LYS A 221 -16.44 -4.33 -17.07
N LYS A 222 -16.55 -3.01 -17.11
CA LYS A 222 -16.39 -2.21 -18.33
C LYS A 222 -14.93 -1.97 -18.68
N ARG A 223 -14.06 -1.80 -17.67
CA ARG A 223 -12.73 -1.25 -17.89
C ARG A 223 -11.60 -2.27 -17.96
N PHE A 224 -11.70 -3.39 -17.25
CA PHE A 224 -10.57 -4.33 -17.12
C PHE A 224 -10.34 -5.21 -18.35
N SER A 225 -11.15 -5.05 -19.40
CA SER A 225 -11.00 -5.73 -20.68
C SER A 225 -11.33 -4.74 -21.82
N PRO A 226 -10.72 -4.87 -23.01
CA PRO A 226 -9.81 -5.94 -23.44
C PRO A 226 -8.32 -5.63 -23.22
N TYR A 227 -7.99 -4.42 -22.78
CA TYR A 227 -6.60 -3.96 -22.77
C TYR A 227 -5.95 -4.09 -21.39
N HIS A 228 -4.72 -4.57 -21.39
CA HIS A 228 -3.85 -4.47 -20.23
C HIS A 228 -3.56 -2.99 -19.93
N PRO A 229 -3.53 -2.53 -18.66
CA PRO A 229 -3.32 -1.13 -18.30
C PRO A 229 -2.07 -0.48 -18.92
N LEU A 230 -1.05 -1.30 -19.17
CA LEU A 230 0.24 -0.91 -19.75
C LEU A 230 0.37 -1.25 -21.25
N SER A 231 -0.72 -1.58 -21.95
CA SER A 231 -0.70 -1.76 -23.40
C SER A 231 -0.66 -0.42 -24.11
N GLY A 232 -0.20 -0.42 -25.37
CA GLY A 232 -0.16 0.81 -26.17
C GLY A 232 -1.56 1.39 -26.40
N GLU A 233 -2.57 0.53 -26.57
CA GLU A 233 -3.97 0.89 -26.75
C GLU A 233 -4.51 1.61 -25.50
N ALA A 234 -4.34 1.03 -24.32
CA ALA A 234 -4.78 1.64 -23.06
C ALA A 234 -4.11 3.01 -22.85
N ILE A 235 -2.80 3.09 -23.05
CA ILE A 235 -2.02 4.33 -22.90
C ILE A 235 -2.52 5.41 -23.88
N ARG A 236 -2.68 5.07 -25.16
CA ARG A 236 -3.17 6.03 -26.18
C ARG A 236 -4.57 6.51 -25.86
N THR A 237 -5.47 5.61 -25.43
CA THR A 237 -6.84 5.95 -25.05
C THR A 237 -6.87 6.96 -23.90
N ILE A 238 -6.13 6.70 -22.82
CA ILE A 238 -6.06 7.62 -21.67
C ILE A 238 -5.49 8.97 -22.09
N LEU A 239 -4.37 8.99 -22.82
CA LEU A 239 -3.69 10.23 -23.17
C LEU A 239 -4.46 11.08 -24.19
N SER A 240 -5.29 10.44 -25.02
CA SER A 240 -6.12 11.11 -26.03
C SER A 240 -7.48 11.56 -25.50
N ALA A 241 -7.88 11.12 -24.31
CA ALA A 241 -9.12 11.57 -23.68
C ALA A 241 -9.01 13.05 -23.25
N PRO A 242 -10.12 13.82 -23.31
CA PRO A 242 -10.16 15.17 -22.77
C PRO A 242 -9.65 15.21 -21.32
N GLY A 243 -8.64 16.03 -21.04
CA GLY A 243 -8.01 16.12 -19.72
C GLY A 243 -7.12 14.93 -19.31
N GLY A 244 -7.13 13.81 -20.05
CA GLY A 244 -6.44 12.57 -19.67
C GLY A 244 -4.92 12.71 -19.57
N ALA A 245 -4.29 13.38 -20.52
CA ALA A 245 -2.86 13.69 -20.44
C ALA A 245 -2.50 14.51 -19.19
N ARG A 246 -3.35 15.46 -18.79
CA ARG A 246 -3.16 16.26 -17.56
C ARG A 246 -3.27 15.41 -16.31
N THR A 247 -4.32 14.60 -16.20
CA THR A 247 -4.54 13.77 -15.01
C THR A 247 -3.49 12.66 -14.86
N THR A 248 -2.97 12.12 -15.96
CA THR A 248 -2.01 11.01 -15.95
C THR A 248 -0.56 11.48 -15.89
N LEU A 249 -0.18 12.50 -16.66
CA LEU A 249 1.21 12.95 -16.75
C LEU A 249 1.53 14.14 -15.83
N GLY A 250 0.52 14.94 -15.45
CA GLY A 250 0.65 16.02 -14.47
C GLY A 250 1.32 15.59 -13.15
N PRO A 251 0.97 14.45 -12.56
CA PRO A 251 1.65 13.93 -11.37
C PRO A 251 3.16 13.75 -11.53
N LEU A 252 3.63 13.31 -12.71
CA LEU A 252 5.07 13.16 -12.98
C LEU A 252 5.76 14.52 -13.09
N ILE A 253 5.09 15.50 -13.69
CA ILE A 253 5.58 16.89 -13.79
C ILE A 253 5.70 17.50 -12.39
N GLN A 254 4.68 17.33 -11.53
CA GLN A 254 4.71 17.75 -10.13
C GLN A 254 5.86 17.11 -9.37
N LYS A 255 6.02 15.78 -9.50
CA LYS A 255 7.11 15.04 -8.86
C LYS A 255 8.48 15.55 -9.30
N SER A 256 8.68 15.75 -10.60
CA SER A 256 9.91 16.33 -11.14
C SER A 256 10.19 17.73 -10.58
N LYS A 257 9.16 18.55 -10.38
CA LYS A 257 9.29 19.89 -9.79
C LYS A 257 9.71 19.92 -8.33
N SER A 258 9.44 18.85 -7.59
CA SER A 258 9.93 18.70 -6.21
C SER A 258 11.44 18.44 -6.12
N GLY A 259 12.13 18.20 -7.24
CA GLY A 259 13.53 17.76 -7.27
C GLY A 259 13.70 16.23 -7.24
N LEU A 260 12.62 15.46 -7.38
CA LEU A 260 12.69 14.00 -7.54
C LEU A 260 12.83 13.61 -9.01
N GLN A 261 13.65 12.60 -9.29
CA GLN A 261 13.68 11.97 -10.60
C GLN A 261 12.52 10.97 -10.73
N THR A 262 11.87 10.97 -11.89
CA THR A 262 10.90 9.93 -12.24
C THR A 262 11.60 8.59 -12.40
N VAL A 263 11.09 7.57 -11.72
CA VAL A 263 11.54 6.18 -11.85
C VAL A 263 10.52 5.34 -12.62
N ALA A 264 10.92 4.14 -13.02
CA ALA A 264 10.06 3.22 -13.75
C ALA A 264 8.75 2.89 -13.01
N MET A 265 8.81 2.81 -11.69
CA MET A 265 7.62 2.55 -10.87
C MET A 265 6.65 3.73 -10.84
N ASP A 266 7.11 4.98 -11.00
CA ASP A 266 6.21 6.12 -11.15
C ASP A 266 5.40 6.02 -12.44
N LEU A 267 6.04 5.57 -13.53
CA LEU A 267 5.36 5.33 -14.81
C LEU A 267 4.35 4.19 -14.69
N TYR A 268 4.75 3.07 -14.08
CA TYR A 268 3.84 1.97 -13.77
C TYR A 268 2.62 2.47 -12.99
N ALA A 269 2.84 3.30 -11.96
CA ALA A 269 1.81 3.82 -11.08
C ALA A 269 0.80 4.71 -11.81
N VAL A 270 1.26 5.71 -12.56
CA VAL A 270 0.35 6.66 -13.24
C VAL A 270 -0.43 6.03 -14.37
N PHE A 271 0.16 5.09 -15.13
CA PHE A 271 -0.54 4.44 -16.24
C PHE A 271 -1.46 3.33 -15.77
N THR A 272 -1.04 2.52 -14.80
CA THR A 272 -1.90 1.46 -14.25
C THR A 272 -3.10 2.07 -13.53
N THR A 273 -2.86 3.00 -12.59
CA THR A 273 -3.95 3.70 -11.90
C THR A 273 -4.76 4.55 -12.87
N GLY A 274 -4.10 5.22 -13.82
CA GLY A 274 -4.75 6.01 -14.86
C GLY A 274 -5.78 5.18 -15.63
N TRP A 275 -5.46 3.94 -16.01
CA TRP A 275 -6.41 3.03 -16.65
C TRP A 275 -7.50 2.54 -15.70
N ILE A 276 -7.13 2.11 -14.48
CA ILE A 276 -8.09 1.59 -13.49
C ILE A 276 -9.14 2.66 -13.13
N PHE A 277 -8.76 3.94 -13.06
CA PHE A 277 -9.63 5.05 -12.67
C PHE A 277 -10.23 5.79 -13.88
N PHE A 278 -10.03 5.29 -15.10
CA PHE A 278 -10.48 5.92 -16.33
C PHE A 278 -11.99 5.74 -16.57
N GLN A 279 -12.79 6.69 -16.07
CA GLN A 279 -14.26 6.60 -16.06
C GLN A 279 -14.94 6.96 -17.39
N TYR A 280 -14.41 7.92 -18.14
CA TYR A 280 -15.04 8.43 -19.36
C TYR A 280 -14.16 8.13 -20.57
N ASP A 281 -14.64 7.22 -21.43
CA ASP A 281 -14.01 6.86 -22.69
C ASP A 281 -14.84 7.43 -23.86
N PRO A 282 -14.42 8.57 -24.44
CA PRO A 282 -15.16 9.23 -25.52
C PRO A 282 -15.38 8.34 -26.75
N SER A 283 -14.58 7.29 -26.93
CA SER A 283 -14.73 6.35 -28.05
C SER A 283 -15.92 5.41 -27.88
N THR A 284 -16.33 5.15 -26.63
CA THR A 284 -17.46 4.29 -26.29
C THR A 284 -18.76 5.06 -26.01
N ASP A 285 -18.68 6.38 -25.84
CA ASP A 285 -19.82 7.29 -25.72
C ASP A 285 -19.66 8.54 -26.61
N PRO A 286 -19.64 8.39 -27.95
CA PRO A 286 -19.47 9.51 -28.87
C PRO A 286 -20.70 10.43 -28.85
N GLY A 287 -20.55 11.60 -28.22
CA GLY A 287 -21.64 12.57 -28.03
C GLY A 287 -22.14 12.66 -26.59
N GLY A 288 -21.61 11.83 -25.68
CA GLY A 288 -21.77 12.03 -24.25
C GLY A 288 -21.29 13.43 -23.84
N HIS A 289 -22.08 14.10 -23.02
CA HIS A 289 -21.54 15.23 -22.28
C HIS A 289 -20.60 14.63 -21.23
N ALA A 290 -19.29 14.63 -21.49
CA ALA A 290 -18.36 14.78 -20.36
C ALA A 290 -18.95 15.94 -19.56
N ASP A 291 -19.33 15.71 -18.28
CA ASP A 291 -19.96 16.71 -17.41
C ASP A 291 -19.48 18.07 -17.86
N GLN A 292 -20.34 18.88 -18.50
CA GLN A 292 -19.89 20.15 -19.10
C GLN A 292 -19.07 20.82 -18.03
N GLU A 293 -17.74 20.83 -18.20
CA GLU A 293 -16.84 21.39 -17.20
C GLU A 293 -17.28 22.84 -17.13
N LEU A 294 -18.03 23.19 -16.08
CA LEU A 294 -18.50 24.55 -15.84
C LEU A 294 -17.28 25.43 -16.04
N ALA A 295 -17.36 26.44 -16.91
CA ALA A 295 -16.21 27.29 -17.23
C ALA A 295 -15.53 27.74 -15.92
N GLY A 296 -14.35 27.17 -15.63
CA GLY A 296 -13.61 27.36 -14.37
C GLY A 296 -13.47 26.14 -13.43
N TYR A 297 -14.13 25.00 -13.70
CA TYR A 297 -14.06 23.78 -12.89
C TYR A 297 -13.50 22.61 -13.70
N GLN A 298 -12.20 22.33 -13.57
CA GLN A 298 -11.60 21.10 -14.08
C GLN A 298 -11.38 20.10 -12.96
N LYS A 299 -11.78 18.84 -13.16
CA LYS A 299 -11.42 17.77 -12.20
C LYS A 299 -9.89 17.68 -12.14
N SER A 300 -9.30 18.00 -10.99
CA SER A 300 -7.87 17.75 -10.72
C SER A 300 -7.60 16.24 -10.68
N TRP A 301 -6.33 15.82 -10.63
CA TRP A 301 -6.03 14.43 -10.26
C TRP A 301 -6.61 14.12 -8.87
N HIS A 302 -6.89 12.84 -8.63
CA HIS A 302 -7.36 12.38 -7.33
C HIS A 302 -6.32 12.61 -6.24
N ARG A 303 -6.81 13.00 -5.05
CA ARG A 303 -6.06 13.22 -3.82
C ARG A 303 -6.57 12.27 -2.75
N TRP A 304 -5.67 11.65 -1.99
CA TRP A 304 -6.08 10.72 -0.95
C TRP A 304 -6.77 11.43 0.22
N SER A 305 -6.35 12.66 0.54
CA SER A 305 -7.01 13.47 1.57
C SER A 305 -8.49 13.75 1.28
N SER A 306 -8.91 13.73 0.02
CA SER A 306 -10.31 13.96 -0.36
C SER A 306 -11.28 12.88 0.15
N ALA A 307 -10.76 11.71 0.54
CA ALA A 307 -11.55 10.67 1.18
C ALA A 307 -12.05 11.08 2.57
N ALA A 308 -11.46 12.12 3.20
CA ALA A 308 -11.90 12.68 4.48
C ALA A 308 -13.38 13.07 4.49
N LYS A 309 -13.94 13.46 3.32
CA LYS A 309 -15.37 13.78 3.18
C LYS A 309 -16.31 12.64 3.60
N TYR A 310 -15.85 11.39 3.57
CA TYR A 310 -16.61 10.21 3.99
C TYR A 310 -16.36 9.82 5.46
N THR A 311 -15.22 10.22 6.02
CA THR A 311 -14.77 9.80 7.35
C THR A 311 -14.96 10.89 8.40
N ASP A 312 -14.94 12.18 8.07
CA ASP A 312 -15.07 13.26 9.06
C ASP A 312 -16.38 13.14 9.89
N THR A 313 -17.47 12.70 9.26
CA THR A 313 -18.76 12.47 9.93
C THR A 313 -18.92 11.07 10.52
N GLY A 314 -17.90 10.21 10.40
CA GLY A 314 -17.94 8.78 10.74
C GLY A 314 -18.88 7.95 9.86
N ALA A 315 -19.23 8.44 8.66
CA ALA A 315 -20.22 7.78 7.80
C ALA A 315 -19.67 6.46 7.24
N GLU A 316 -18.42 6.47 6.82
CA GLU A 316 -17.68 5.30 6.34
C GLU A 316 -16.56 4.92 7.33
N PRO A 317 -16.07 3.66 7.35
CA PRO A 317 -14.91 3.28 8.16
C PRO A 317 -13.65 4.02 7.68
N LEU A 318 -12.64 4.22 8.53
CA LEU A 318 -11.43 4.93 8.11
C LEU A 318 -10.56 4.03 7.22
N PRO A 319 -10.25 4.43 5.97
CA PRO A 319 -9.39 3.64 5.10
C PRO A 319 -7.90 3.87 5.37
N ILE A 320 -7.14 2.77 5.32
CA ILE A 320 -5.69 2.75 5.51
C ILE A 320 -5.08 2.03 4.30
N MET A 321 -4.28 2.72 3.50
CA MET A 321 -3.40 2.06 2.51
C MET A 321 -2.06 1.77 3.16
N THR A 322 -1.41 0.67 2.74
CA THR A 322 -0.14 0.25 3.33
C THR A 322 0.98 0.16 2.30
N ALA A 323 2.18 0.53 2.74
CA ALA A 323 3.44 0.27 2.08
C ALA A 323 4.48 -0.12 3.13
N ILE A 324 5.63 -0.64 2.71
CA ILE A 324 6.73 -0.98 3.62
C ILE A 324 8.04 -0.32 3.17
N ARG A 325 8.93 -0.07 4.14
CA ARG A 325 10.31 0.36 3.93
C ARG A 325 11.25 -0.73 4.42
N HIS A 326 12.22 -1.13 3.59
CA HIS A 326 13.29 -2.01 4.04
C HIS A 326 14.31 -1.23 4.87
N GLU A 327 14.26 -1.37 6.18
CA GLU A 327 15.16 -0.71 7.11
C GLU A 327 16.48 -1.47 7.24
N ARG A 328 17.58 -0.70 7.18
CA ARG A 328 18.96 -1.18 7.25
C ARG A 328 19.77 -0.16 8.06
N PRO A 329 19.75 -0.23 9.41
CA PRO A 329 20.29 0.82 10.27
C PRO A 329 21.79 1.11 10.08
N TRP A 330 22.56 0.14 9.57
CA TRP A 330 23.99 0.28 9.32
C TRP A 330 24.35 0.89 7.96
N LYS A 331 23.41 0.92 7.00
CA LYS A 331 23.66 1.49 5.68
C LYS A 331 23.29 2.97 5.69
N ASP A 332 24.27 3.82 5.37
CA ASP A 332 24.01 5.23 5.07
C ASP A 332 23.80 5.45 3.57
N TRP A 333 23.21 6.59 3.23
CA TRP A 333 22.94 6.98 1.84
C TRP A 333 24.24 7.18 1.06
N LYS A 334 24.41 6.45 -0.07
CA LYS A 334 25.63 6.56 -0.91
C LYS A 334 25.61 7.80 -1.80
N ASP A 335 24.63 7.92 -2.71
CA ASP A 335 24.50 9.08 -3.60
C ASP A 335 23.08 9.26 -4.17
N LYS A 336 22.86 10.36 -4.89
CA LYS A 336 21.57 10.79 -5.46
C LYS A 336 20.88 9.79 -6.39
N GLU A 337 21.60 8.83 -6.95
CA GLU A 337 21.11 7.86 -7.94
C GLU A 337 21.17 6.41 -7.45
N GLN A 338 22.06 6.07 -6.52
CA GLN A 338 22.18 4.76 -5.89
C GLN A 338 22.04 4.86 -4.37
N PRO A 339 20.88 4.44 -3.80
CA PRO A 339 20.62 4.55 -2.37
C PRO A 339 21.58 3.73 -1.49
N PHE A 340 22.12 2.62 -2.02
CA PHE A 340 23.00 1.68 -1.32
C PHE A 340 24.12 1.21 -2.25
N GLU A 341 25.31 0.90 -1.73
CA GLU A 341 26.33 0.18 -2.54
C GLU A 341 25.73 -1.14 -3.04
N SER A 342 26.04 -1.53 -4.29
CA SER A 342 25.70 -2.85 -4.80
C SER A 342 26.18 -3.89 -3.79
N ASP A 343 25.30 -4.81 -3.38
CA ASP A 343 25.66 -5.93 -2.51
C ASP A 343 26.70 -6.77 -3.28
N ASP A 344 27.98 -6.47 -3.09
CA ASP A 344 29.06 -7.34 -3.51
C ASP A 344 28.97 -8.58 -2.58
N PRO A 345 28.71 -9.78 -3.10
CA PRO A 345 28.62 -10.99 -2.27
C PRO A 345 29.91 -11.25 -1.47
N SER A 346 31.02 -10.58 -1.82
CA SER A 346 32.30 -10.66 -1.12
C SER A 346 32.53 -9.58 -0.03
N SER A 347 31.62 -8.60 0.15
CA SER A 347 31.87 -7.42 1.02
C SER A 347 31.56 -7.60 2.52
N GLY A 348 31.10 -8.77 2.97
CA GLY A 348 30.72 -8.97 4.38
C GLY A 348 29.35 -8.40 4.76
N ASP A 349 28.62 -7.78 3.82
CA ASP A 349 27.25 -7.26 4.01
C ASP A 349 26.22 -8.35 4.38
N LEU A 350 26.47 -9.61 4.01
CA LEU A 350 25.66 -10.76 4.40
C LEU A 350 25.61 -10.99 5.92
N ALA A 351 26.66 -10.61 6.66
CA ALA A 351 26.71 -10.79 8.11
C ALA A 351 25.73 -9.87 8.84
N ASN A 352 25.47 -8.67 8.30
CA ASN A 352 24.57 -7.67 8.90
C ASN A 352 23.12 -7.81 8.40
N ALA A 353 22.85 -8.62 7.37
CA ALA A 353 21.49 -8.81 6.84
C ALA A 353 20.46 -9.28 7.89
N GLN A 354 20.91 -9.90 8.99
CA GLN A 354 20.07 -10.30 10.12
C GLN A 354 19.52 -9.13 10.94
N GLU A 355 20.07 -7.93 10.78
CA GLU A 355 19.60 -6.71 11.42
C GLU A 355 18.61 -5.94 10.53
N ALA A 356 18.30 -6.41 9.31
CA ALA A 356 17.35 -5.75 8.40
C ALA A 356 15.90 -6.16 8.72
N TRP A 357 14.95 -5.25 8.51
CA TRP A 357 13.52 -5.59 8.61
C TRP A 357 12.64 -4.65 7.78
N PHE A 358 11.35 -4.97 7.68
CA PHE A 358 10.37 -4.11 7.04
C PHE A 358 9.61 -3.25 8.05
N GLN A 359 9.67 -1.93 7.85
CA GLN A 359 8.86 -0.94 8.56
C GLN A 359 7.56 -0.68 7.80
N TRP A 360 6.42 -0.79 8.46
CA TRP A 360 5.14 -0.55 7.82
C TRP A 360 4.75 0.93 7.88
N TYR A 361 4.40 1.47 6.72
CA TYR A 361 3.87 2.80 6.54
C TYR A 361 2.37 2.72 6.30
N GLU A 362 1.66 3.59 7.00
CA GLU A 362 0.22 3.75 6.95
C GLU A 362 -0.10 5.05 6.22
N MET A 363 -1.10 5.00 5.35
CA MET A 363 -1.57 6.16 4.59
C MET A 363 -3.07 6.30 4.76
N THR A 364 -3.48 7.18 5.65
CA THR A 364 -4.89 7.54 5.88
C THR A 364 -5.23 8.81 5.11
N PRO A 365 -6.51 9.21 5.01
CA PRO A 365 -6.87 10.53 4.47
C PRO A 365 -6.29 11.69 5.30
N TYR A 366 -5.90 11.46 6.56
CA TYR A 366 -5.45 12.49 7.49
C TYR A 366 -3.92 12.62 7.53
N GLU A 367 -3.22 11.52 7.74
CA GLU A 367 -1.76 11.47 7.87
C GLU A 367 -1.15 10.21 7.25
N VAL A 368 0.13 10.35 6.87
CA VAL A 368 1.03 9.28 6.42
C VAL A 368 2.16 9.14 7.43
N GLY A 369 2.50 7.92 7.82
CA GLY A 369 3.57 7.71 8.78
C GLY A 369 3.82 6.26 9.14
N CYS A 370 4.68 6.05 10.12
CA CYS A 370 5.05 4.74 10.62
C CYS A 370 5.16 4.82 12.14
N ASP A 371 4.52 3.86 12.81
CA ASP A 371 4.45 3.83 14.26
C ASP A 371 5.79 3.41 14.90
N GLU A 372 6.60 2.59 14.24
CA GLU A 372 7.94 2.20 14.72
C GLU A 372 8.89 3.39 14.86
N ILE A 373 8.78 4.39 13.98
CA ILE A 373 9.55 5.63 14.07
C ILE A 373 8.81 6.73 14.85
N GLU A 374 7.58 6.44 15.28
CA GLU A 374 6.66 7.36 15.94
C GLU A 374 6.55 8.71 15.24
N ALA A 375 6.43 8.71 13.92
CA ALA A 375 6.45 9.92 13.13
C ALA A 375 5.46 9.91 11.97
N TRP A 376 4.77 11.03 11.81
CA TRP A 376 3.65 11.20 10.91
C TRP A 376 3.70 12.58 10.26
N VAL A 377 3.17 12.70 9.04
CA VAL A 377 3.01 13.95 8.32
C VAL A 377 1.59 14.02 7.76
N PRO A 378 0.94 15.19 7.67
CA PRO A 378 -0.36 15.29 7.01
C PRO A 378 -0.30 14.71 5.59
N THR A 379 -1.34 13.99 5.17
CA THR A 379 -1.36 13.30 3.86
C THR A 379 -1.11 14.26 2.70
N TRP A 380 -1.66 15.47 2.76
CA TRP A 380 -1.42 16.52 1.77
C TRP A 380 0.03 17.04 1.72
N GLY A 381 0.82 16.81 2.78
CA GLY A 381 2.21 17.21 2.89
C GLY A 381 3.21 16.12 2.50
N PHE A 382 2.79 14.85 2.47
CA PHE A 382 3.64 13.75 2.03
C PHE A 382 4.07 13.91 0.57
N GLY A 383 5.33 13.60 0.25
CA GLY A 383 5.93 13.82 -1.07
C GLY A 383 6.53 15.21 -1.29
N ARG A 384 6.40 16.15 -0.34
CA ARG A 384 7.16 17.43 -0.34
C ARG A 384 8.57 17.23 0.21
N PRO A 385 9.57 18.05 -0.16
CA PRO A 385 10.87 18.08 0.53
C PRO A 385 10.70 18.59 1.96
N PHE A 386 11.45 18.01 2.90
CA PHE A 386 11.49 18.39 4.32
C PHE A 386 12.91 18.70 4.78
N ASP A 387 13.03 19.55 5.79
CA ASP A 387 14.22 19.74 6.60
C ASP A 387 13.78 20.02 8.03
N ARG A 388 14.41 19.38 9.02
CA ARG A 388 14.15 19.60 10.46
C ARG A 388 12.66 19.53 10.84
N GLY A 389 11.93 18.63 10.19
CA GLY A 389 10.52 18.36 10.48
C GLY A 389 9.52 19.31 9.83
N GLU A 390 9.94 20.21 8.95
CA GLU A 390 9.06 21.11 8.21
C GLU A 390 9.23 20.98 6.70
N SER A 391 8.14 21.10 5.94
CA SER A 391 8.22 21.08 4.48
C SER A 391 8.90 22.35 3.96
N THR A 392 9.91 22.21 3.11
CA THR A 392 10.72 23.32 2.58
C THR A 392 10.23 23.86 1.24
N MET A 393 9.29 23.15 0.59
CA MET A 393 8.66 23.59 -0.65
C MET A 393 7.15 23.38 -0.58
N GLN A 394 6.41 24.38 -1.04
CA GLN A 394 4.96 24.38 -1.12
C GLN A 394 4.53 23.79 -2.47
N LEU A 395 4.10 22.52 -2.44
CA LEU A 395 3.57 21.82 -3.61
C LEU A 395 2.17 21.29 -3.29
N PRO A 396 1.29 21.09 -4.28
CA PRO A 396 0.05 20.38 -4.06
C PRO A 396 0.29 19.00 -3.42
N GLU A 397 -0.77 18.42 -2.86
CA GLU A 397 -0.74 17.01 -2.46
C GLU A 397 -0.31 16.13 -3.65
N GLN A 398 0.52 15.13 -3.35
CA GLN A 398 0.92 14.11 -4.32
C GLN A 398 -0.32 13.36 -4.83
N SER A 399 -0.39 13.16 -6.15
CA SER A 399 -1.50 12.42 -6.76
C SER A 399 -1.69 11.04 -6.12
N LEU A 400 -2.94 10.65 -5.90
CA LEU A 400 -3.33 9.32 -5.44
C LEU A 400 -2.73 8.20 -6.31
N ALA A 401 -2.52 8.45 -7.60
CA ALA A 401 -1.88 7.48 -8.49
C ALA A 401 -0.44 7.16 -8.05
N LEU A 402 0.32 8.16 -7.62
CA LEU A 402 1.69 7.94 -7.15
C LEU A 402 1.70 7.31 -5.76
N LEU A 403 0.79 7.70 -4.85
CA LEU A 403 0.61 7.05 -3.54
C LEU A 403 0.26 5.57 -3.68
N LEU A 404 -0.69 5.23 -4.55
CA LEU A 404 -1.02 3.84 -4.89
C LEU A 404 0.18 3.11 -5.49
N GLY A 405 1.00 3.80 -6.28
CA GLY A 405 2.27 3.28 -6.78
C GLY A 405 3.21 2.77 -5.68
N LEU A 406 3.22 3.40 -4.50
CA LEU A 406 3.98 2.95 -3.32
C LEU A 406 3.39 1.66 -2.74
N CYS A 407 2.05 1.55 -2.76
CA CYS A 407 1.32 0.44 -2.17
C CYS A 407 1.28 -0.80 -3.09
N THR A 408 1.43 -0.63 -4.40
CA THR A 408 1.25 -1.68 -5.41
C THR A 408 2.51 -1.92 -6.26
N SER A 409 3.69 -1.69 -5.70
CA SER A 409 4.96 -1.67 -6.42
C SER A 409 5.54 -3.06 -6.77
N ALA A 410 4.69 -4.07 -6.98
CA ALA A 410 5.07 -5.45 -7.34
C ALA A 410 4.56 -5.79 -8.76
N PRO A 411 5.23 -5.31 -9.84
CA PRO A 411 4.71 -5.42 -11.19
C PRO A 411 4.69 -6.86 -11.70
N ALA A 412 3.68 -7.14 -12.53
CA ALA A 412 3.35 -8.46 -13.06
C ALA A 412 4.26 -9.01 -14.17
N GLY A 413 5.28 -8.27 -14.59
CA GLY A 413 6.11 -8.64 -15.73
C GLY A 413 7.38 -7.79 -15.85
N PRO A 414 8.25 -8.07 -16.83
CA PRO A 414 9.53 -7.38 -16.99
C PRO A 414 9.29 -5.89 -17.17
N LEU A 415 9.67 -5.10 -16.17
CA LEU A 415 9.45 -3.66 -16.13
C LEU A 415 10.06 -2.98 -17.37
N THR A 416 11.14 -3.53 -17.93
CA THR A 416 11.75 -3.13 -19.21
C THR A 416 10.76 -3.10 -20.37
N SER A 417 9.90 -4.12 -20.51
CA SER A 417 8.92 -4.24 -21.59
C SER A 417 7.82 -3.18 -21.46
N TYR A 418 7.34 -2.97 -20.24
CA TYR A 418 6.35 -1.93 -19.95
C TYR A 418 6.92 -0.53 -20.20
N ILE A 419 8.12 -0.23 -19.70
CA ILE A 419 8.78 1.07 -19.95
C ILE A 419 8.97 1.28 -21.45
N SER A 420 9.41 0.25 -22.19
CA SER A 420 9.57 0.35 -23.66
C SER A 420 8.24 0.65 -24.36
N THR A 421 7.16 0.01 -23.93
CA THR A 421 5.81 0.26 -24.45
C THR A 421 5.35 1.68 -24.13
N ILE A 422 5.52 2.12 -22.88
CA ILE A 422 5.21 3.49 -22.44
C ILE A 422 6.02 4.50 -23.25
N ALA A 423 7.33 4.30 -23.40
CA ALA A 423 8.23 5.17 -24.14
C ALA A 423 7.80 5.34 -25.61
N ARG A 424 7.33 4.25 -26.25
CA ARG A 424 6.84 4.28 -27.65
C ARG A 424 5.52 5.01 -27.83
N ASN A 425 4.70 5.07 -26.78
CA ASN A 425 3.39 5.72 -26.81
C ASN A 425 3.41 7.13 -26.22
N LEU A 426 4.52 7.51 -25.59
CA LEU A 426 4.78 8.86 -25.18
C LEU A 426 5.42 9.65 -26.34
N PRO A 427 5.06 10.93 -26.46
CA PRO A 427 5.80 11.87 -27.28
C PRO A 427 7.33 11.82 -27.18
N SER A 428 8.00 12.02 -28.32
CA SER A 428 9.44 12.29 -28.36
C SER A 428 9.77 13.50 -27.47
N GLY A 429 10.67 13.35 -26.48
CA GLY A 429 11.10 14.43 -25.59
C GLY A 429 10.29 14.64 -24.30
N PHE A 430 9.20 13.91 -24.06
CA PHE A 430 8.54 13.90 -22.75
C PHE A 430 9.49 13.36 -21.66
N LEU A 431 9.77 14.14 -20.61
CA LEU A 431 10.84 13.88 -19.64
C LEU A 431 12.26 13.77 -20.27
N GLY A 432 12.43 14.29 -21.50
CA GLY A 432 13.69 14.32 -22.26
C GLY A 432 14.28 12.94 -22.58
N SER A 433 15.62 12.84 -22.57
CA SER A 433 16.34 11.56 -22.68
C SER A 433 16.11 10.60 -21.50
N GLY A 434 15.35 11.01 -20.49
CA GLY A 434 15.15 10.30 -19.22
C GLY A 434 14.49 8.93 -19.38
N ILE A 435 13.44 8.79 -20.21
CA ILE A 435 12.73 7.52 -20.39
C ILE A 435 13.59 6.49 -21.15
N HIS A 436 14.31 6.92 -22.19
CA HIS A 436 15.25 6.03 -22.90
C HIS A 436 16.47 5.67 -22.03
N LYS A 437 16.94 6.59 -21.18
CA LYS A 437 17.97 6.30 -20.16
C LYS A 437 17.46 5.35 -19.08
N MET A 438 16.21 5.47 -18.64
CA MET A 438 15.56 4.52 -17.73
C MET A 438 15.48 3.13 -18.35
N ALA A 439 14.95 3.01 -19.57
CA ALA A 439 14.84 1.72 -20.27
C ALA A 439 16.21 1.04 -20.44
N SER A 440 17.27 1.79 -20.78
CA SER A 440 18.62 1.25 -20.90
C SER A 440 19.30 0.96 -19.56
N ARG A 441 19.02 1.72 -18.50
CA ARG A 441 19.49 1.42 -17.11
C ARG A 441 18.82 0.16 -16.57
N VAL A 442 17.49 0.03 -16.71
CA VAL A 442 16.77 -1.19 -16.34
C VAL A 442 17.27 -2.37 -17.19
N SER A 443 17.45 -2.23 -18.50
CA SER A 443 18.01 -3.32 -19.30
C SER A 443 19.45 -3.73 -18.92
N LYS A 444 20.27 -2.81 -18.39
CA LYS A 444 21.65 -3.11 -17.92
C LYS A 444 21.66 -3.79 -16.54
N PHE A 445 20.79 -3.37 -15.63
CA PHE A 445 20.60 -4.02 -14.33
C PHE A 445 19.96 -5.41 -14.46
N TRP A 446 19.16 -5.63 -15.50
CA TRP A 446 18.32 -6.83 -15.70
C TRP A 446 18.79 -7.66 -16.91
N GLY A 447 20.11 -7.79 -17.13
CA GLY A 447 20.69 -8.59 -18.23
C GLY A 447 20.28 -10.08 -18.18
N LYS A 448 20.62 -10.87 -19.23
CA LYS A 448 20.17 -12.26 -19.46
C LYS A 448 20.29 -13.26 -18.28
N GLN A 449 21.06 -12.96 -17.24
CA GLN A 449 21.15 -13.76 -16.01
C GLN A 449 20.16 -13.31 -14.91
N GLY A 450 19.77 -12.03 -14.85
CA GLY A 450 18.85 -11.47 -13.84
C GLY A 450 17.36 -11.70 -14.14
N THR A 451 17.03 -12.31 -15.27
CA THR A 451 15.65 -12.75 -15.58
C THR A 451 15.27 -14.08 -14.91
N GLU A 452 16.25 -14.88 -14.47
CA GLU A 452 16.02 -16.17 -13.79
C GLU A 452 16.12 -16.09 -12.26
N GLU A 453 16.81 -15.07 -11.71
CA GLU A 453 17.01 -14.89 -10.27
C GLU A 453 16.02 -13.89 -9.65
N PHE A 454 14.72 -14.14 -9.79
CA PHE A 454 13.70 -13.39 -9.03
C PHE A 454 13.64 -13.81 -7.55
N GLN A 455 14.50 -14.74 -7.10
CA GLN A 455 14.34 -15.45 -5.84
C GLN A 455 15.17 -14.94 -4.66
N GLU A 456 16.24 -14.16 -4.84
CA GLU A 456 17.13 -13.88 -3.67
C GLU A 456 17.69 -12.44 -3.56
N HIS A 457 17.48 -11.55 -4.54
CA HIS A 457 17.91 -10.14 -4.46
C HIS A 457 16.79 -9.22 -4.92
N HIS A 458 16.51 -8.13 -4.19
CA HIS A 458 15.47 -7.14 -4.57
C HIS A 458 15.99 -6.12 -5.57
N PRO A 459 15.75 -6.27 -6.89
CA PRO A 459 16.30 -5.39 -7.91
C PRO A 459 15.26 -4.35 -8.36
N LEU A 460 14.08 -4.31 -7.72
CA LEU A 460 13.08 -3.29 -7.94
C LEU A 460 13.57 -2.00 -7.26
N HIS A 461 14.00 -1.02 -8.05
CA HIS A 461 14.19 0.34 -7.55
C HIS A 461 12.84 0.82 -7.00
N ALA A 462 12.73 0.83 -5.67
CA ALA A 462 11.58 1.34 -4.93
C ALA A 462 11.20 2.75 -5.41
N CYS A 463 9.94 3.11 -5.24
CA CYS A 463 9.50 4.48 -5.49
C CYS A 463 10.26 5.43 -4.55
N ASN A 464 10.86 6.48 -5.13
CA ASN A 464 11.62 7.47 -4.37
C ASN A 464 10.69 8.61 -3.98
N GLU A 465 10.49 8.83 -2.68
CA GLU A 465 9.81 10.01 -2.15
C GLU A 465 10.76 10.84 -1.29
N HIS A 466 10.43 12.11 -1.09
CA HIS A 466 11.13 12.94 -0.13
C HIS A 466 10.91 12.39 1.28
N ASN A 467 11.99 12.29 2.06
CA ASN A 467 11.90 11.81 3.42
C ASN A 467 11.46 12.93 4.37
N PHE A 468 10.27 12.81 4.97
CA PHE A 468 9.79 13.79 5.94
C PHE A 468 10.61 13.81 7.24
N MET A 469 11.39 12.75 7.51
CA MET A 469 12.30 12.68 8.66
C MET A 469 13.68 13.28 8.41
N PHE A 470 13.93 13.83 7.23
CA PHE A 470 15.23 14.38 6.89
C PHE A 470 15.64 15.48 7.88
N HIS A 471 16.80 15.27 8.51
CA HIS A 471 17.40 16.17 9.48
C HIS A 471 16.56 16.49 10.72
N TYR A 472 15.54 15.68 11.02
CA TYR A 472 14.58 15.94 12.09
C TYR A 472 15.26 16.22 13.45
N SER A 473 16.12 15.32 13.91
CA SER A 473 16.84 15.49 15.18
C SER A 473 18.03 16.44 15.01
N THR A 474 18.30 17.28 16.00
CA THR A 474 19.52 18.09 16.02
C THR A 474 20.70 17.25 16.53
N PRO A 475 21.81 17.14 15.78
CA PRO A 475 22.98 16.38 16.25
C PRO A 475 23.59 17.03 17.50
N LYS A 476 24.16 16.21 18.38
CA LYS A 476 24.90 16.71 19.55
C LYS A 476 26.11 17.53 19.09
N ARG A 477 26.42 18.60 19.81
CA ARG A 477 27.53 19.50 19.46
C ARG A 477 28.84 18.71 19.27
N GLY A 478 29.41 18.78 18.06
CA GLY A 478 30.67 18.13 17.71
C GLY A 478 30.56 16.70 17.17
N GLN A 479 29.36 16.13 17.08
CA GLN A 479 29.09 14.84 16.43
C GLN A 479 28.43 15.05 15.06
N GLY A 480 28.73 14.16 14.13
CA GLY A 480 28.02 14.03 12.86
C GLY A 480 26.59 13.51 13.05
N ARG A 481 25.81 13.47 11.97
CA ARG A 481 24.48 12.83 12.01
C ARG A 481 24.68 11.32 11.94
N PRO A 482 23.96 10.52 12.75
CA PRO A 482 24.05 9.07 12.60
C PRO A 482 23.50 8.63 11.23
N PRO A 483 24.02 7.55 10.65
CA PRO A 483 23.52 7.02 9.39
C PRO A 483 22.06 6.55 9.52
N GLY A 484 21.37 6.46 8.39
CA GLY A 484 20.02 5.89 8.32
C GLY A 484 18.94 6.91 7.97
N LEU A 485 17.73 6.71 8.48
CA LEU A 485 16.54 7.44 8.00
C LEU A 485 16.72 8.97 8.07
N GLU A 486 17.09 9.54 9.21
CA GLU A 486 17.17 11.01 9.35
C GLU A 486 18.32 11.66 8.56
N ASN A 487 19.29 10.88 8.08
CA ASN A 487 20.39 11.36 7.24
C ASN A 487 20.14 11.13 5.75
N SER A 488 19.06 10.41 5.39
CA SER A 488 18.67 10.18 4.01
C SER A 488 17.66 11.24 3.54
N PRO A 489 17.92 11.95 2.42
CA PRO A 489 16.94 12.89 1.84
C PRO A 489 15.76 12.18 1.16
N ARG A 490 15.78 10.85 1.11
CA ARG A 490 14.80 10.02 0.40
C ARG A 490 14.28 8.89 1.26
N ILE A 491 13.01 8.57 1.04
CA ILE A 491 12.37 7.40 1.59
C ILE A 491 11.95 6.46 0.45
N HIS A 492 12.20 5.17 0.64
CA HIS A 492 11.88 4.11 -0.31
C HIS A 492 10.76 3.26 0.25
N LEU A 493 9.59 3.36 -0.39
CA LEU A 493 8.43 2.56 -0.05
C LEU A 493 8.13 1.58 -1.19
N ILE A 494 7.76 0.36 -0.79
CA ILE A 494 7.37 -0.72 -1.68
C ILE A 494 6.10 -1.41 -1.17
N ASP A 495 5.54 -2.27 -2.01
CA ASP A 495 4.36 -3.08 -1.72
C ASP A 495 4.53 -3.88 -0.42
N SER A 496 3.59 -3.69 0.52
CA SER A 496 3.61 -4.37 1.81
C SER A 496 3.41 -5.88 1.72
N GLY A 497 2.87 -6.37 0.60
CA GLY A 497 2.72 -7.80 0.32
C GLY A 497 4.05 -8.56 0.28
N MET A 498 5.19 -7.86 0.19
CA MET A 498 6.52 -8.45 0.30
C MET A 498 6.93 -8.85 1.73
N ASP A 499 6.29 -8.28 2.76
CA ASP A 499 6.50 -8.68 4.16
C ASP A 499 5.37 -9.58 4.64
N ASN A 500 4.12 -9.11 4.52
CA ASN A 500 2.95 -9.92 4.85
C ASN A 500 1.79 -9.55 3.94
N ASN A 501 1.13 -10.55 3.38
CA ASN A 501 0.08 -10.27 2.40
C ASN A 501 -1.23 -9.77 3.02
N CYS A 502 -1.39 -9.75 4.34
CA CYS A 502 -2.53 -9.12 5.03
C CYS A 502 -2.08 -7.89 5.85
N PRO A 503 -2.91 -6.82 5.97
CA PRO A 503 -2.54 -5.60 6.69
C PRO A 503 -2.63 -5.74 8.22
N THR A 504 -2.45 -6.95 8.77
CA THR A 504 -2.55 -7.25 10.20
C THR A 504 -1.67 -6.33 11.04
N TYR A 505 -0.48 -6.00 10.54
CA TYR A 505 0.48 -5.17 11.27
C TYR A 505 -0.10 -3.80 11.66
N VAL A 506 -0.75 -3.12 10.70
CA VAL A 506 -1.30 -1.75 10.91
C VAL A 506 -2.65 -1.77 11.62
N LEU A 507 -3.41 -2.87 11.49
CA LEU A 507 -4.66 -3.07 12.22
C LEU A 507 -4.41 -3.35 13.71
N LEU A 508 -3.23 -3.83 14.06
CA LEU A 508 -2.77 -4.01 15.45
C LEU A 508 -2.13 -2.75 16.05
N HIS A 509 -2.19 -1.59 15.38
CA HIS A 509 -1.66 -0.33 15.91
C HIS A 509 -2.14 -0.10 17.36
N PRO A 510 -1.23 0.14 18.32
CA PRO A 510 -1.54 0.09 19.76
C PRO A 510 -2.59 1.12 20.19
N SER A 511 -2.65 2.28 19.52
CA SER A 511 -3.61 3.34 19.85
C SER A 511 -4.98 3.16 19.21
N ARG A 512 -5.20 2.12 18.40
CA ARG A 512 -6.50 1.84 17.75
C ARG A 512 -7.35 0.84 18.53
N ASP A 513 -6.78 0.14 19.51
CA ASP A 513 -7.51 -0.77 20.40
C ASP A 513 -8.43 -1.76 19.66
N ALA A 514 -7.97 -2.35 18.55
CA ALA A 514 -8.77 -3.31 17.78
C ALA A 514 -9.17 -4.51 18.64
N ASP A 515 -10.48 -4.78 18.74
CA ASP A 515 -11.02 -5.92 19.50
C ASP A 515 -11.26 -7.13 18.58
N VAL A 516 -11.60 -6.87 17.31
CA VAL A 516 -11.82 -7.87 16.25
C VAL A 516 -11.14 -7.43 14.94
N ILE A 517 -10.40 -8.34 14.29
CA ILE A 517 -9.75 -8.11 13.00
C ILE A 517 -10.24 -9.16 12.00
N ILE A 518 -10.81 -8.74 10.88
CA ILE A 518 -11.21 -9.60 9.77
C ILE A 518 -10.16 -9.49 8.66
N ASN A 519 -9.47 -10.58 8.34
CA ASN A 519 -8.52 -10.62 7.23
C ASN A 519 -9.11 -11.42 6.07
N MET A 520 -9.38 -10.73 4.95
CA MET A 520 -9.70 -11.36 3.67
C MET A 520 -8.41 -11.64 2.91
N ASP A 521 -8.19 -12.90 2.58
CA ASP A 521 -6.97 -13.36 1.92
C ASP A 521 -7.27 -13.91 0.53
N ALA A 522 -6.79 -13.20 -0.49
CA ALA A 522 -6.84 -13.55 -1.89
C ALA A 522 -5.51 -14.12 -2.41
N SER A 523 -4.62 -14.60 -1.54
CA SER A 523 -3.36 -15.25 -1.95
C SER A 523 -3.61 -16.50 -2.79
N SER A 524 -2.65 -16.86 -3.65
CA SER A 524 -2.75 -18.08 -4.46
C SER A 524 -2.58 -19.36 -3.65
N ASP A 525 -2.03 -19.27 -2.45
CA ASP A 525 -1.69 -20.39 -1.57
C ASP A 525 -2.71 -20.57 -0.42
N VAL A 526 -3.87 -19.91 -0.46
CA VAL A 526 -4.89 -19.96 0.61
C VAL A 526 -5.37 -21.38 0.96
N GLN A 527 -5.16 -22.35 0.08
CA GLN A 527 -5.49 -23.77 0.30
C GLN A 527 -4.33 -24.60 0.92
N LYS A 528 -3.16 -24.00 1.19
CA LYS A 528 -1.96 -24.69 1.72
C LYS A 528 -1.83 -24.68 3.24
N ASP A 529 -2.82 -24.15 3.97
CA ASP A 529 -2.83 -24.05 5.45
C ASP A 529 -1.62 -23.28 6.06
N THR A 530 -1.09 -22.29 5.33
CA THR A 530 0.08 -21.48 5.71
C THR A 530 -0.26 -20.26 6.58
N PHE A 531 -1.55 -19.99 6.82
CA PHE A 531 -1.97 -18.75 7.48
C PHE A 531 -1.53 -18.64 8.94
N GLN A 532 -1.47 -19.76 9.69
CA GLN A 532 -1.02 -19.76 11.09
C GLN A 532 0.43 -19.24 11.21
N GLU A 533 1.32 -19.60 10.27
CA GLU A 533 2.71 -19.13 10.24
C GLU A 533 2.77 -17.63 9.94
N ARG A 534 1.99 -17.17 8.93
CA ARG A 534 1.91 -15.75 8.55
C ARG A 534 1.39 -14.86 9.68
N VAL A 535 0.37 -15.32 10.41
CA VAL A 535 -0.19 -14.54 11.52
C VAL A 535 0.71 -14.56 12.75
N ASP A 536 1.42 -15.67 13.01
CA ASP A 536 2.40 -15.74 14.10
C ASP A 536 3.59 -14.80 13.86
N GLN A 537 4.05 -14.66 12.62
CA GLN A 537 5.12 -13.72 12.25
C GLN A 537 4.78 -12.28 12.69
N ILE A 538 3.60 -11.78 12.30
CA ILE A 538 3.18 -10.39 12.60
C ILE A 538 2.65 -10.25 14.03
N GLY A 539 1.89 -11.24 14.50
CA GLY A 539 1.32 -11.27 15.84
C GLY A 539 2.43 -11.22 16.89
N SER A 540 3.42 -12.09 16.79
CA SER A 540 4.52 -12.16 17.78
C SER A 540 5.34 -10.87 17.81
N ARG A 541 5.58 -10.26 16.65
CA ARG A 541 6.19 -8.92 16.53
C ARG A 541 5.38 -7.86 17.27
N ARG A 542 4.05 -7.95 17.26
CA ARG A 542 3.13 -7.05 17.96
C ARG A 542 2.84 -7.47 19.41
N GLY A 543 3.48 -8.52 19.93
CA GLY A 543 3.26 -9.02 21.29
C GLY A 543 1.98 -9.84 21.45
N LEU A 544 1.56 -10.55 20.40
CA LEU A 544 0.38 -11.43 20.40
C LEU A 544 0.71 -12.82 19.89
N LYS A 545 0.17 -13.84 20.55
CA LYS A 545 0.13 -15.21 20.06
C LYS A 545 -1.29 -15.53 19.58
N PHE A 546 -1.45 -15.85 18.30
CA PHE A 546 -2.74 -16.25 17.73
C PHE A 546 -2.86 -17.77 17.71
N VAL A 547 -4.00 -18.29 18.17
CA VAL A 547 -4.29 -19.73 18.16
C VAL A 547 -5.61 -19.97 17.45
N LYS A 548 -5.61 -20.82 16.43
CA LYS A 548 -6.83 -21.25 15.73
C LYS A 548 -7.79 -21.94 16.71
N ARG A 549 -9.02 -21.45 16.81
CA ARG A 549 -10.05 -21.94 17.75
C ARG A 549 -10.53 -23.35 17.41
N ASN A 550 -10.63 -23.65 16.12
CA ASN A 550 -11.11 -24.92 15.57
C ASN A 550 -10.04 -25.57 14.66
N PRO A 551 -8.92 -26.07 15.22
CA PRO A 551 -7.82 -26.65 14.44
C PRO A 551 -8.19 -27.96 13.71
N GLU A 552 -9.29 -28.59 14.10
CA GLU A 552 -9.85 -29.79 13.48
C GLU A 552 -10.49 -29.52 12.11
N LEU A 553 -10.90 -28.28 11.82
CA LEU A 553 -11.50 -27.91 10.55
C LEU A 553 -10.45 -27.95 9.43
N LYS A 554 -10.65 -28.85 8.46
CA LYS A 554 -9.80 -29.08 7.31
C LYS A 554 -10.64 -29.34 6.06
N PRO A 555 -10.10 -29.06 4.85
CA PRO A 555 -10.81 -29.37 3.62
C PRO A 555 -11.16 -30.87 3.56
N GLN A 556 -12.37 -31.20 3.12
CA GLN A 556 -12.76 -32.60 2.94
C GLN A 556 -11.93 -33.25 1.80
N GLY A 557 -11.80 -34.58 1.86
CA GLY A 557 -10.86 -35.31 1.00
C GLY A 557 -11.26 -35.43 -0.48
N ASP A 558 -12.54 -35.29 -0.81
CA ASP A 558 -13.00 -35.29 -2.21
C ASP A 558 -12.92 -33.87 -2.78
N GLU A 559 -12.08 -33.70 -3.81
CA GLU A 559 -11.89 -32.41 -4.45
C GLU A 559 -13.13 -31.87 -5.17
N LYS A 560 -14.09 -32.75 -5.48
CA LYS A 560 -15.33 -32.41 -6.19
C LYS A 560 -16.52 -32.20 -5.26
N ASP A 561 -16.34 -32.40 -3.96
CA ASP A 561 -17.41 -32.22 -2.99
C ASP A 561 -17.77 -30.72 -2.86
N PRO A 562 -19.03 -30.30 -3.13
CA PRO A 562 -19.45 -28.93 -2.92
C PRO A 562 -19.36 -28.47 -1.45
N HIS A 563 -19.28 -29.40 -0.50
CA HIS A 563 -19.13 -29.15 0.94
C HIS A 563 -17.67 -29.19 1.42
N ARG A 564 -16.71 -29.33 0.49
CA ARG A 564 -15.28 -29.47 0.81
C ARG A 564 -14.75 -28.41 1.78
N PHE A 565 -15.27 -27.19 1.70
CA PHE A 565 -14.81 -26.04 2.48
C PHE A 565 -15.80 -25.55 3.54
N ASP A 566 -16.83 -26.33 3.86
CA ASP A 566 -17.79 -25.96 4.92
C ASP A 566 -17.05 -25.70 6.25
N GLY A 567 -17.33 -24.55 6.87
CA GLY A 567 -16.65 -24.08 8.08
C GLY A 567 -15.28 -23.41 7.85
N LEU A 568 -14.74 -23.39 6.63
CA LEU A 568 -13.42 -22.80 6.33
C LEU A 568 -13.49 -21.40 5.71
N TYR A 569 -14.67 -20.93 5.32
CA TYR A 569 -14.88 -19.60 4.73
C TYR A 569 -14.65 -18.44 5.71
N ALA A 570 -14.75 -18.70 7.02
CA ALA A 570 -14.34 -17.79 8.09
C ALA A 570 -13.85 -18.61 9.29
N GLN A 571 -12.59 -18.44 9.67
CA GLN A 571 -11.92 -19.23 10.72
C GLN A 571 -11.48 -18.30 11.86
N LEU A 572 -11.74 -18.71 13.10
CA LEU A 572 -11.45 -17.89 14.27
C LEU A 572 -10.07 -18.19 14.85
N TYR A 573 -9.33 -17.13 15.18
CA TYR A 573 -8.04 -17.17 15.85
C TYR A 573 -8.08 -16.26 17.08
N ASP A 574 -7.75 -16.79 18.24
CA ASP A 574 -7.72 -16.03 19.49
C ASP A 574 -6.31 -15.49 19.74
N GLY A 575 -6.19 -14.16 19.73
CA GLY A 575 -4.95 -13.43 19.98
C GLY A 575 -4.79 -13.10 21.46
N THR A 576 -3.76 -13.67 22.08
CA THR A 576 -3.44 -13.45 23.49
C THR A 576 -2.14 -12.66 23.64
N PRO A 577 -2.08 -11.64 24.52
CA PRO A 577 -0.83 -10.93 24.80
C PRO A 577 0.28 -11.90 25.23
N CYS A 578 1.44 -11.75 24.62
CA CYS A 578 2.64 -12.50 24.96
C CYS A 578 3.87 -11.60 24.91
N ASP A 579 4.94 -12.01 25.60
CA ASP A 579 6.23 -11.38 25.39
C ASP A 579 6.70 -11.66 23.95
N PRO A 580 7.19 -10.65 23.21
CA PRO A 580 7.76 -10.88 21.90
C PRO A 580 8.93 -11.87 22.01
N PRO A 581 9.01 -12.88 21.13
CA PRO A 581 10.17 -13.78 21.11
C PRO A 581 11.44 -13.01 20.75
N GLU A 582 12.62 -13.54 21.07
CA GLU A 582 13.89 -12.92 20.68
C GLU A 582 14.10 -12.94 19.16
N THR A 583 13.61 -13.99 18.49
CA THR A 583 13.72 -14.18 17.05
C THR A 583 12.39 -14.58 16.42
N VAL A 584 12.17 -14.17 15.18
CA VAL A 584 11.04 -14.59 14.32
C VAL A 584 11.57 -15.16 12.99
N VAL A 585 10.69 -15.80 12.23
CA VAL A 585 10.94 -16.14 10.82
C VAL A 585 10.43 -14.98 9.98
N ASP A 586 11.28 -14.39 9.14
CA ASP A 586 10.89 -13.30 8.23
C ASP A 586 10.14 -13.83 6.99
N SER A 587 9.71 -12.92 6.12
CA SER A 587 8.97 -13.26 4.89
C SER A 587 9.79 -14.07 3.89
N TYR A 588 11.11 -14.14 4.07
CA TYR A 588 12.04 -14.95 3.27
C TYR A 588 12.34 -16.31 3.91
N GLY A 589 11.65 -16.67 5.00
CA GLY A 589 11.87 -17.92 5.71
C GLY A 589 13.14 -17.95 6.56
N ARG A 590 13.81 -16.80 6.76
CA ARG A 590 15.04 -16.71 7.54
C ARG A 590 14.73 -16.41 8.99
N ARG A 591 15.45 -17.05 9.91
CA ARG A 591 15.37 -16.70 11.33
C ARG A 591 16.15 -15.41 11.58
N VAL A 592 15.46 -14.35 11.97
CA VAL A 592 16.02 -13.02 12.24
C VAL A 592 15.68 -12.58 13.66
N LYS A 593 16.42 -11.59 14.18
CA LYS A 593 16.05 -10.93 15.44
C LYS A 593 14.66 -10.31 15.28
N THR A 594 13.79 -10.44 16.28
CA THR A 594 12.44 -9.88 16.24
C THR A 594 12.52 -8.38 15.99
N PRO A 595 11.95 -7.88 14.87
CA PRO A 595 12.02 -6.47 14.56
C PRO A 595 11.30 -5.63 15.62
N PRO A 596 11.76 -4.40 15.89
CA PRO A 596 11.08 -3.52 16.82
C PRO A 596 9.65 -3.25 16.32
N ALA A 597 8.72 -3.17 17.27
CA ALA A 597 7.36 -2.70 17.03
C ALA A 597 6.71 -2.25 18.35
N PRO A 598 5.89 -1.19 18.33
CA PRO A 598 4.98 -0.90 19.42
C PRO A 598 4.04 -2.09 19.68
N LEU A 599 3.89 -2.48 20.96
CA LEU A 599 3.14 -3.67 21.34
C LEU A 599 1.63 -3.41 21.43
N HIS A 600 0.86 -4.34 20.89
CA HIS A 600 -0.58 -4.41 21.09
C HIS A 600 -0.89 -5.16 22.39
N LYS A 601 -1.32 -4.44 23.43
CA LYS A 601 -1.39 -4.99 24.80
C LYS A 601 -2.70 -5.72 25.14
N ARG A 602 -3.65 -5.80 24.22
CA ARG A 602 -5.00 -6.32 24.48
C ARG A 602 -5.23 -7.62 23.74
N ALA A 603 -6.04 -8.50 24.32
CA ALA A 603 -6.50 -9.68 23.61
C ALA A 603 -7.52 -9.28 22.52
N CYS A 604 -7.35 -9.82 21.33
CA CYS A 604 -8.23 -9.57 20.19
C CYS A 604 -8.59 -10.89 19.49
N THR A 605 -9.71 -10.91 18.78
CA THR A 605 -10.09 -12.06 17.94
C THR A 605 -9.81 -11.74 16.48
N MET A 606 -9.15 -12.65 15.78
CA MET A 606 -8.95 -12.54 14.34
C MET A 606 -9.87 -13.53 13.61
N ILE A 607 -10.49 -13.06 12.53
CA ILE A 607 -11.30 -13.85 11.62
C ILE A 607 -10.54 -13.93 10.30
N TYR A 608 -10.11 -15.13 9.93
CA TYR A 608 -9.45 -15.40 8.65
C TYR A 608 -10.47 -15.83 7.60
N MET A 609 -10.54 -15.08 6.50
CA MET A 609 -11.47 -15.30 5.39
C MET A 609 -10.69 -15.56 4.09
N PRO A 610 -10.26 -16.81 3.84
CA PRO A 610 -9.61 -17.17 2.58
C PRO A 610 -10.59 -17.10 1.40
N LEU A 611 -10.11 -16.63 0.25
CA LEU A 611 -10.83 -16.66 -1.02
C LEU A 611 -10.80 -18.09 -1.59
N LEU A 612 -11.74 -18.91 -1.11
CA LEU A 612 -11.89 -20.31 -1.50
C LEU A 612 -12.86 -20.49 -2.68
N PRO A 613 -12.76 -21.59 -3.45
CA PRO A 613 -13.82 -22.00 -4.37
C PRO A 613 -15.14 -22.24 -3.64
N ASN A 614 -16.25 -21.96 -4.32
CA ASN A 614 -17.59 -22.20 -3.78
C ASN A 614 -18.56 -22.62 -4.88
N ALA A 615 -18.85 -23.93 -4.91
CA ALA A 615 -19.68 -24.55 -5.93
C ALA A 615 -21.15 -24.12 -5.86
N LYS A 616 -21.62 -23.59 -4.72
CA LYS A 616 -22.97 -23.00 -4.60
C LYS A 616 -23.08 -21.71 -5.43
N ALA A 617 -21.99 -20.96 -5.57
CA ALA A 617 -21.94 -19.72 -6.32
C ALA A 617 -21.62 -19.94 -7.81
N VAL A 618 -20.47 -20.59 -8.08
CA VAL A 618 -19.95 -20.84 -9.43
C VAL A 618 -19.31 -22.23 -9.45
N LYS A 619 -19.91 -23.14 -10.19
CA LYS A 619 -19.41 -24.51 -10.31
C LYS A 619 -18.08 -24.54 -11.06
N ASP A 620 -17.17 -25.43 -10.62
CA ASP A 620 -15.88 -25.71 -11.27
C ASP A 620 -14.95 -24.48 -11.41
N PHE A 621 -15.13 -23.45 -10.56
CA PHE A 621 -14.28 -22.26 -10.53
C PHE A 621 -13.53 -22.16 -9.19
N ASP A 622 -12.20 -22.20 -9.29
CA ASP A 622 -11.28 -21.94 -8.19
C ASP A 622 -10.52 -20.64 -8.42
N PRO A 623 -10.82 -19.57 -7.63
CA PRO A 623 -10.14 -18.29 -7.75
C PRO A 623 -8.63 -18.34 -7.51
N SER A 624 -8.14 -19.31 -6.73
CA SER A 624 -6.73 -19.40 -6.35
C SER A 624 -5.86 -20.09 -7.42
N THR A 625 -6.47 -20.91 -8.29
CA THR A 625 -5.76 -21.71 -9.30
C THR A 625 -6.18 -21.43 -10.75
N ALA A 626 -7.32 -20.76 -10.98
CA ALA A 626 -7.78 -20.44 -12.34
C ALA A 626 -6.75 -19.60 -13.12
N LYS A 627 -6.46 -19.99 -14.37
CA LYS A 627 -5.40 -19.39 -15.20
C LYS A 627 -5.54 -17.86 -15.36
N PHE A 628 -6.76 -17.36 -15.59
CA PHE A 628 -7.02 -15.92 -15.71
C PHE A 628 -7.00 -15.23 -14.34
N SER A 629 -7.13 -15.97 -13.25
CA SER A 629 -7.19 -15.43 -11.90
C SER A 629 -5.81 -15.21 -11.29
N GLY A 630 -4.71 -15.37 -12.04
CA GLY A 630 -3.35 -15.15 -11.54
C GLY A 630 -3.11 -13.71 -11.04
N SER A 631 -2.25 -13.52 -10.04
CA SER A 631 -1.98 -12.20 -9.41
C SER A 631 -1.42 -11.16 -10.41
N TYR A 632 -0.87 -11.67 -11.50
CA TYR A 632 -0.24 -10.91 -12.57
C TYR A 632 -1.16 -10.63 -13.76
N ASN A 633 -2.36 -11.24 -13.79
CA ASN A 633 -3.32 -10.94 -14.84
C ASN A 633 -4.09 -9.66 -14.53
N LEU A 634 -3.84 -8.62 -15.31
CA LEU A 634 -4.55 -7.33 -15.24
C LEU A 634 -5.54 -7.15 -16.41
N VAL A 635 -6.03 -8.25 -16.99
CA VAL A 635 -7.10 -8.24 -18.00
C VAL A 635 -8.22 -9.20 -17.60
N TRP A 636 -9.40 -8.66 -17.29
CA TRP A 636 -10.54 -9.42 -16.78
C TRP A 636 -11.81 -9.06 -17.54
N THR A 637 -12.49 -10.05 -18.12
CA THR A 637 -13.79 -9.83 -18.77
C THR A 637 -14.88 -9.53 -17.75
N ALA A 638 -15.99 -8.93 -18.21
CA ALA A 638 -17.14 -8.66 -17.35
C ALA A 638 -17.67 -9.93 -16.66
N GLU A 639 -17.69 -11.05 -17.37
CA GLU A 639 -18.11 -12.36 -16.86
C GLU A 639 -17.14 -12.87 -15.79
N GLN A 640 -15.84 -12.69 -15.99
CA GLN A 640 -14.81 -13.08 -15.01
C GLN A 640 -14.91 -12.26 -13.72
N VAL A 641 -15.14 -10.94 -13.84
CA VAL A 641 -15.40 -10.07 -12.69
C VAL A 641 -16.65 -10.54 -11.94
N GLU A 642 -17.76 -10.79 -12.65
CA GLU A 642 -19.01 -11.24 -12.04
C GLU A 642 -18.87 -12.62 -11.38
N MET A 643 -18.18 -13.57 -12.00
CA MET A 643 -17.91 -14.89 -11.41
C MET A 643 -17.19 -14.77 -10.07
N LEU A 644 -16.15 -13.96 -9.99
CA LEU A 644 -15.40 -13.75 -8.75
C LEU A 644 -16.23 -13.04 -7.68
N VAL A 645 -17.00 -12.01 -8.06
CA VAL A 645 -17.90 -11.32 -7.12
C VAL A 645 -18.92 -12.28 -6.52
N ARG A 646 -19.52 -13.15 -7.33
CA ARG A 646 -20.48 -14.17 -6.84
C ARG A 646 -19.85 -15.14 -5.84
N VAL A 647 -18.62 -15.60 -6.09
CA VAL A 647 -17.89 -16.44 -5.13
C VAL A 647 -17.63 -15.70 -3.83
N CYS A 648 -17.21 -14.43 -3.88
CA CYS A 648 -16.94 -13.64 -2.67
C CYS A 648 -18.21 -13.43 -1.83
N VAL A 649 -19.34 -13.14 -2.49
CA VAL A 649 -20.66 -13.00 -1.83
C VAL A 649 -21.01 -14.29 -1.09
N GLN A 650 -20.93 -15.44 -1.76
CA GLN A 650 -21.30 -16.72 -1.16
C GLN A 650 -20.34 -17.14 -0.05
N ASN A 651 -19.03 -16.91 -0.20
CA ASN A 651 -18.05 -17.16 0.85
C ASN A 651 -18.33 -16.32 2.09
N PHE A 652 -18.69 -15.04 1.92
CA PHE A 652 -19.12 -14.22 3.04
C PHE A 652 -20.35 -14.79 3.73
N GLU A 653 -21.38 -15.17 2.97
CA GLU A 653 -22.61 -15.73 3.52
C GLU A 653 -22.36 -17.01 4.32
N ASP A 654 -21.57 -17.94 3.75
CA ASP A 654 -21.20 -19.20 4.41
C ASP A 654 -20.27 -18.97 5.63
N GLY A 655 -19.51 -17.87 5.66
CA GLY A 655 -18.66 -17.47 6.78
C GLY A 655 -19.34 -16.56 7.82
N GLN A 656 -20.54 -16.06 7.55
CA GLN A 656 -21.16 -14.98 8.33
C GLN A 656 -21.43 -15.37 9.79
N GLY A 657 -21.74 -16.65 10.05
CA GLY A 657 -21.98 -17.19 11.39
C GLY A 657 -20.79 -16.98 12.31
N ALA A 658 -19.58 -17.37 11.87
CA ALA A 658 -18.34 -17.21 12.65
C ALA A 658 -18.00 -15.73 12.89
N ILE A 659 -18.28 -14.85 11.93
CA ILE A 659 -18.12 -13.40 12.10
C ILE A 659 -19.02 -12.91 13.25
N LYS A 660 -20.30 -13.29 13.24
CA LYS A 660 -21.25 -12.88 14.28
C LYS A 660 -20.88 -13.43 15.65
N GLU A 661 -20.38 -14.66 15.73
CA GLU A 661 -19.84 -15.26 16.96
C GLU A 661 -18.72 -14.40 17.55
N ALA A 662 -17.67 -14.13 16.77
CA ALA A 662 -16.53 -13.34 17.22
C ALA A 662 -16.91 -11.91 17.65
N LEU A 663 -17.84 -11.26 16.93
CA LEU A 663 -18.35 -9.95 17.30
C LEU A 663 -19.14 -9.98 18.61
N HIS A 664 -19.98 -10.99 18.80
CA HIS A 664 -20.73 -11.18 20.03
C HIS A 664 -19.79 -11.44 21.22
N ASP A 665 -18.79 -12.32 21.06
CA ASP A 665 -17.77 -12.60 22.07
C ASP A 665 -17.02 -11.33 22.49
N ALA A 666 -16.60 -10.51 21.51
CA ALA A 666 -15.92 -9.25 21.78
C ALA A 666 -16.81 -8.25 22.53
N TRP A 667 -18.09 -8.15 22.15
CA TRP A 667 -19.06 -7.31 22.86
C TRP A 667 -19.26 -7.76 24.31
N MET A 668 -19.41 -9.08 24.55
CA MET A 668 -19.54 -9.64 25.90
C MET A 668 -18.31 -9.33 26.75
N ARG A 669 -17.08 -9.53 26.22
CA ARG A 669 -15.84 -9.17 26.92
C ARG A 669 -15.80 -7.68 27.34
N LYS A 670 -16.23 -6.78 26.46
CA LYS A 670 -16.24 -5.33 26.76
C LYS A 670 -17.32 -4.96 27.78
N LYS A 671 -18.50 -5.55 27.64
CA LYS A 671 -19.61 -5.38 28.59
C LYS A 671 -19.21 -5.83 30.00
N GLU A 672 -18.61 -7.00 30.13
CA GLU A 672 -18.10 -7.50 31.41
C GLU A 672 -17.03 -6.58 32.00
N ALA A 673 -16.09 -6.09 31.17
CA ALA A 673 -15.06 -5.16 31.62
C ALA A 673 -15.65 -3.82 32.13
N ARG A 674 -16.67 -3.27 31.44
CA ARG A 674 -17.37 -2.04 31.88
C ARG A 674 -18.11 -2.26 33.20
N GLU A 675 -18.89 -3.33 33.30
CA GLU A 675 -19.66 -3.64 34.51
C GLU A 675 -18.76 -3.95 35.71
N GLY A 676 -17.61 -4.60 35.47
CA GLY A 676 -16.57 -4.83 36.47
C GLY A 676 -15.98 -3.53 37.03
N ARG A 677 -15.71 -2.53 36.17
CA ARG A 677 -15.24 -1.19 36.61
C ARG A 677 -16.29 -0.48 37.48
N GLY A 678 -17.57 -0.59 37.12
CA GLY A 678 -18.68 -0.05 37.91
C GLY A 678 -18.78 -0.65 39.31
N ARG A 679 -18.53 -1.96 39.45
CA ARG A 679 -18.54 -2.66 40.74
C ARG A 679 -17.35 -2.28 41.64
N CYS A 680 -16.14 -2.15 41.08
CA CYS A 680 -14.97 -1.68 41.84
C CYS A 680 -15.11 -0.21 42.29
N GLY A 681 -15.67 0.66 41.44
CA GLY A 681 -15.94 2.06 41.81
C GLY A 681 -17.02 2.20 42.90
N ALA A 682 -18.07 1.38 42.86
CA ALA A 682 -19.11 1.37 43.89
C ALA A 682 -18.62 0.83 45.24
N ASN A 683 -17.71 -0.16 45.25
CA ASN A 683 -17.08 -0.66 46.48
C ASN A 683 -16.05 0.31 47.07
N ALA A 684 -15.43 1.18 46.26
CA ALA A 684 -14.58 2.25 46.76
C ALA A 684 -15.40 3.42 47.36
N ALA A 685 -16.60 3.68 46.84
CA ALA A 685 -17.49 4.73 47.33
C ALA A 685 -18.34 4.33 48.56
N SER A 686 -18.50 3.03 48.84
CA SER A 686 -19.22 2.52 50.02
C SER A 686 -18.33 2.27 51.25
N GLY A 687 -17.03 2.59 51.17
CA GLY A 687 -16.05 2.38 52.25
C GLY A 687 -15.94 3.50 53.29
N ASP A 688 -16.50 4.69 53.05
CA ASP A 688 -16.50 5.80 54.01
C ASP A 688 -17.82 5.84 54.80
N GLY A 689 -17.92 4.99 55.82
CA GLY A 689 -19.15 4.90 56.61
C GLY A 689 -19.13 3.92 57.77
N ALA A 690 -18.03 3.80 58.51
CA ALA A 690 -18.05 3.11 59.81
C ALA A 690 -17.06 3.75 60.80
N VAL A 691 -17.56 4.73 61.55
CA VAL A 691 -16.95 5.20 62.80
C VAL A 691 -17.03 4.07 63.81
N ALA A 692 -15.90 3.53 64.23
CA ALA A 692 -15.78 2.67 65.39
C ALA A 692 -14.75 3.26 66.37
N THR A 693 -15.29 3.75 67.48
CA THR A 693 -14.63 4.21 68.71
C THR A 693 -13.52 3.28 69.20
N VAL A 694 -12.32 3.85 69.40
CA VAL A 694 -11.19 3.19 70.07
C VAL A 694 -11.32 3.38 71.59
N GLY A 695 -11.50 2.26 72.29
CA GLY A 695 -11.36 2.15 73.74
C GLY A 695 -9.88 1.98 74.14
N ASN A 696 -9.52 2.67 75.21
CA ASN A 696 -8.20 2.72 75.83
C ASN A 696 -7.78 1.35 76.40
N GLY A 697 -6.52 0.95 76.22
CA GLY A 697 -5.96 -0.28 76.79
C GLY A 697 -4.47 -0.46 76.54
N SER A 698 -3.67 -0.13 77.55
CA SER A 698 -2.21 -0.14 77.64
C SER A 698 -1.53 -1.51 77.57
N VAL A 699 -0.25 -1.49 77.14
CA VAL A 699 0.97 -2.13 77.71
C VAL A 699 1.81 -2.87 76.65
N GLY A 700 3.10 -2.53 76.58
CA GLY A 700 4.17 -3.48 76.19
C GLY A 700 5.21 -3.01 75.17
N SER A 701 6.31 -2.46 75.66
CA SER A 701 7.61 -2.23 74.98
C SER A 701 8.17 -3.50 74.30
N THR A 702 8.97 -3.46 73.22
CA THR A 702 10.41 -3.12 73.24
C THR A 702 11.04 -3.02 71.82
N THR A 703 11.75 -1.92 71.58
CA THR A 703 13.09 -1.74 70.93
C THR A 703 13.50 -2.49 69.64
N GLY A 704 13.80 -1.71 68.59
CA GLY A 704 15.17 -1.58 68.02
C GLY A 704 15.63 -2.50 66.86
N PRO A 705 16.64 -2.09 66.06
CA PRO A 705 16.48 -2.08 64.59
C PRO A 705 17.65 -2.68 63.74
N ALA A 706 17.42 -2.69 62.42
CA ALA A 706 18.36 -2.43 61.29
C ALA A 706 19.39 -3.48 60.80
N SER A 707 19.65 -3.33 59.48
CA SER A 707 20.83 -3.71 58.67
C SER A 707 20.97 -5.19 58.29
N SER A 708 21.63 -5.63 57.21
CA SER A 708 22.09 -5.10 55.92
C SER A 708 22.77 -6.29 55.22
N ASP A 709 22.61 -6.39 53.91
CA ASP A 709 23.57 -6.86 52.90
C ASP A 709 24.46 -8.11 53.03
N GLU A 710 24.71 -8.64 51.83
CA GLU A 710 25.90 -9.34 51.34
C GLU A 710 26.03 -10.86 51.47
N SER A 711 25.79 -11.49 50.32
CA SER A 711 26.76 -12.27 49.52
C SER A 711 27.49 -13.46 50.15
N SER A 712 27.50 -14.59 49.43
CA SER A 712 28.72 -15.07 48.76
C SER A 712 28.63 -16.53 48.28
N ASN A 713 29.08 -16.70 47.02
CA ASN A 713 30.00 -17.71 46.50
C ASN A 713 29.70 -19.22 46.41
N ARG A 714 29.94 -19.69 45.17
CA ARG A 714 30.78 -20.83 44.71
C ARG A 714 30.29 -22.24 45.03
N MET A 715 29.91 -23.01 44.00
CA MET A 715 30.71 -23.71 42.96
C MET A 715 31.03 -25.18 43.33
N ALA A 716 30.69 -26.02 42.35
CA ALA A 716 31.43 -27.18 41.84
C ALA A 716 31.10 -28.61 42.33
N ALA A 717 30.71 -29.39 41.30
CA ALA A 717 31.22 -30.70 40.89
C ALA A 717 30.58 -31.98 41.45
N GLY A 718 30.17 -32.84 40.50
CA GLY A 718 29.83 -34.24 40.68
C GLY A 718 29.61 -34.94 39.33
N SER A 719 30.67 -35.50 38.76
CA SER A 719 30.72 -36.58 37.75
C SER A 719 30.20 -37.91 38.37
N ALA A 720 29.84 -39.02 37.73
CA ALA A 720 29.99 -39.62 36.40
C ALA A 720 29.00 -40.82 36.29
N SER A 721 28.71 -41.33 35.09
CA SER A 721 28.97 -42.72 34.65
C SER A 721 28.01 -43.24 33.56
N ASP A 722 28.61 -43.89 32.55
CA ASP A 722 28.07 -44.60 31.38
C ASP A 722 27.00 -45.68 31.64
N VAL A 723 26.19 -45.99 30.61
CA VAL A 723 26.28 -47.20 29.73
C VAL A 723 24.92 -47.41 29.04
N GLY A 724 24.92 -47.62 27.71
CA GLY A 724 23.81 -48.33 27.05
C GLY A 724 23.59 -47.98 25.57
N ALA A 725 24.31 -48.66 24.68
CA ALA A 725 24.03 -48.66 23.24
C ALA A 725 22.76 -49.47 22.91
N GLY A 726 21.97 -48.94 21.98
CA GLY A 726 20.84 -49.63 21.34
C GLY A 726 20.40 -48.88 20.08
N GLU A 727 20.71 -49.43 18.92
CA GLU A 727 19.95 -49.25 17.67
C GLU A 727 18.50 -49.75 17.89
N PRO A 728 17.44 -49.26 17.19
CA PRO A 728 17.40 -49.20 15.72
C PRO A 728 16.56 -48.06 15.09
N GLY A 729 16.63 -47.95 13.76
CA GLY A 729 15.49 -47.51 12.95
C GLY A 729 15.76 -46.32 12.03
N ASP A 730 16.03 -46.63 10.76
CA ASP A 730 15.90 -45.70 9.64
C ASP A 730 14.55 -44.96 9.70
N VAL A 731 14.61 -43.65 9.91
CA VAL A 731 13.50 -42.73 9.66
C VAL A 731 14.00 -41.69 8.67
N THR A 732 13.56 -41.86 7.43
CA THR A 732 13.73 -40.93 6.32
C THR A 732 13.07 -39.60 6.67
N PHE A 733 13.86 -38.56 6.91
CA PHE A 733 13.40 -37.19 7.07
C PHE A 733 12.88 -36.65 5.74
N TRP A 734 11.57 -36.45 5.63
CA TRP A 734 10.96 -35.59 4.62
C TRP A 734 11.10 -34.13 5.08
N ALA A 735 12.03 -33.40 4.48
CA ALA A 735 12.09 -31.95 4.57
C ALA A 735 10.95 -31.36 3.71
N GLY A 736 9.94 -30.80 4.37
CA GLY A 736 8.87 -30.04 3.73
C GLY A 736 9.39 -28.70 3.23
N SER A 737 9.34 -28.50 1.92
CA SER A 737 9.68 -27.26 1.23
C SER A 737 8.58 -26.21 1.44
N SER A 738 8.88 -25.14 2.18
CA SER A 738 8.12 -23.89 2.21
C SER A 738 8.43 -23.05 0.97
N GLU A 739 7.60 -22.05 0.71
CA GLU A 739 7.28 -21.51 -0.60
C GLU A 739 8.32 -20.54 -1.19
N ALA A 740 9.50 -21.07 -1.53
CA ALA A 740 10.33 -20.57 -2.64
C ALA A 740 10.21 -21.46 -3.89
N THR A 741 9.18 -22.32 -3.98
CA THR A 741 9.02 -23.31 -5.05
C THR A 741 7.80 -23.01 -5.91
N ALA A 742 7.80 -21.85 -6.58
CA ALA A 742 6.94 -21.57 -7.73
C ALA A 742 7.73 -21.20 -9.00
N VAL A 743 9.05 -21.42 -9.00
CA VAL A 743 9.94 -21.16 -10.16
C VAL A 743 10.41 -22.47 -10.83
N ARG A 744 10.15 -23.65 -10.26
CA ARG A 744 10.72 -24.92 -10.76
C ARG A 744 9.74 -25.97 -11.33
N ALA A 745 8.55 -25.56 -11.80
CA ALA A 745 7.57 -26.50 -12.38
C ALA A 745 7.09 -26.14 -13.80
N LEU A 746 7.85 -25.36 -14.57
CA LEU A 746 7.61 -25.12 -16.01
C LEU A 746 8.88 -25.17 -16.88
N GLY A 747 9.96 -25.77 -16.37
CA GLY A 747 11.28 -25.83 -17.04
C GLY A 747 11.69 -27.19 -17.63
N GLU A 748 10.83 -28.21 -17.60
CA GLU A 748 11.14 -29.52 -18.20
C GLU A 748 9.93 -30.10 -18.94
N ALA A 749 9.55 -29.43 -20.04
CA ALA A 749 8.92 -30.14 -21.16
C ALA A 749 10.02 -30.33 -22.21
N LYS A 750 10.57 -31.55 -22.30
CA LYS A 750 11.36 -31.98 -23.44
C LYS A 750 10.55 -31.73 -24.71
N VAL A 751 11.09 -30.88 -25.57
CA VAL A 751 10.73 -30.85 -26.99
C VAL A 751 11.36 -32.09 -27.61
N ASP A 752 10.64 -33.21 -27.55
CA ASP A 752 10.88 -34.35 -28.43
C ASP A 752 10.00 -34.17 -29.68
N GLY A 753 10.61 -34.45 -30.83
CA GLY A 753 10.28 -33.84 -32.13
C GLY A 753 8.89 -34.12 -32.68
N LEU A 754 8.34 -33.08 -33.33
CA LEU A 754 7.31 -33.24 -34.34
C LEU A 754 7.95 -33.03 -35.70
N ASP A 755 8.10 -34.17 -36.36
CA ASP A 755 8.48 -34.36 -37.75
C ASP A 755 7.57 -33.56 -38.68
N SER A 756 8.18 -32.89 -39.64
CA SER A 756 7.50 -32.22 -40.75
C SER A 756 6.82 -33.26 -41.64
N GLN A 757 5.49 -33.30 -41.64
CA GLN A 757 4.72 -33.89 -42.73
C GLN A 757 3.71 -32.86 -43.24
N GLU A 758 4.07 -32.24 -44.37
CA GLU A 758 3.16 -31.55 -45.27
C GLU A 758 2.11 -32.54 -45.80
N PRO A 759 0.82 -32.17 -45.87
CA PRO A 759 -0.12 -32.88 -46.72
C PRO A 759 -0.07 -32.32 -48.14
N ASP A 760 0.39 -33.17 -49.06
CA ASP A 760 0.23 -33.05 -50.51
C ASP A 760 -1.24 -32.79 -50.88
N LEU A 761 -1.51 -31.64 -51.51
CA LEU A 761 -2.73 -31.40 -52.28
C LEU A 761 -2.38 -31.32 -53.77
N PRO A 762 -3.04 -32.12 -54.64
CA PRO A 762 -2.62 -32.26 -56.03
C PRO A 762 -3.10 -31.09 -56.90
N LEU A 763 -2.17 -30.62 -57.72
CA LEU A 763 -2.40 -29.79 -58.90
C LEU A 763 -3.23 -30.56 -59.94
N GLU A 764 -4.48 -30.14 -60.14
CA GLU A 764 -5.17 -30.34 -61.41
C GLU A 764 -5.29 -29.04 -62.21
N LYS A 765 -5.26 -29.25 -63.53
CA LYS A 765 -4.85 -28.33 -64.58
C LYS A 765 -6.00 -27.44 -65.08
N ARG A 766 -5.58 -26.26 -65.55
CA ARG A 766 -6.02 -25.59 -66.80
C ARG A 766 -7.53 -25.54 -67.08
N THR A 767 -8.09 -24.33 -67.03
CA THR A 767 -8.32 -23.48 -68.22
C THR A 767 -8.56 -22.04 -67.79
#